data_AF-Q7BG51-F1
#
_entry.id   AF-Q7BG51-F1
#
_cell.length_a   1.000
_cell.length_b   1.000
_cell.length_c   1.000
_cell.angle_alpha   90.00
_cell.angle_beta   90.00
_cell.angle_gamma   90.00
#
_symmetry.space_group_name_H-M   'P 1'
#
loop_
_entity.id
_entity.type
_entity.pdbx_description
1 polymer ?
#
loop_
_entity_poly.entity_id
_entity_poly.type
_entity_poly.pdbx_seq_one_letter_code
_entity_poly.pdbx_strand_id
1 'polypeptide(L)'
;MERCRMNKKIPFDQYQRYKNAAEIINLIREENQSFTILEVGANEHRNLEHFLPKDQVTYLDIEVPEHLKHMTNYIEADATNMPLDDNAFDFVIALDVFEHIPPDKRNQFLFEINRVAKEGFLIAAPFNTEGVEETEIRVNEYYKALYGEGFRWLEEHRQYTLPNLEETEDILRKENIEYVKFEHGSLLFWEKLMRLHFLVADRNVLHDYRFMIDDFYNKNIYEVDYIGPCYRNFIVVCRDKAKREFIQSIYEKRKQNSYLKNSTISKLNELENSIYSLKIIDKENQIYKKSLEITEQLLEDLKLKEQQIIEKIQTIKKKTEMIELQNQKIQELKIECENKSIENNNLYSQLLEKENYIKQLQNQAESMRIKNRLKKILNFSFIKYVRKIINIIFRRKFKFKLQPVHHLEWSNGKWLVLGRDPHFILKGGSYPSSWTIIQWRASANSSALLRLYYDTGGGFSENQSFNLGKIGNDINRDYECVICLPENIHLLRLDIEGEISEFELENLTFTSISRLEVFYKSFINHCRKRNIKNYKELYSLIKKLFILVRREGLKSIWYRAKQKLSMELLSEDPYEVFLNVSSKVDKEIVLSEIKKLKYKPKFSVILPVYNVEEKWLRKCIDSVLNQWYPYWELCIVDDNSSKDYIKPVLEEYSNRDSRIKTVFRSNNGHISEASNTALEIATGDFIALLDHDDELAPEALYENAVLLNEHPDADMIYSDEDKITKDGKRHSPLFKPDWSPDTLRSQMYIGHLTVYRTNLVRQLGGFRKGFEGSQDYDLALRVAEKTNNIYHIPKILYSWREIETSTAVNPSSKPYAHEAGLKALNEHLERVFGKGKAWAEETEYLFVYDVRYAIPEDYPLVSIIIPTKDNIELLSSCIQSILDKTTYPNYEILIMNNNSVMEETYSWFDKQKENSKIRIIDAMYEFNWSKLNNHGIREANGEVFVFLNNDTIVISEDWLQRLVEKALREDVGTVGGLLLYEDNTIQHAGVVIGMGGWADHVYKGMHPVHNTSPFISPVINRNVSASTGACLAIAKKVIEKIGGFNEEFIICGSDVEISLRALKMGYVNIYDPYVRLYHLESKTRDSFIPERDFELSAKYYSPYREIGDPYYNQNLSYNHLIPTIRS
;
A
#
# COMPACT_ATOMS: atom_id res chain seq x y z
N MET A 1 32.95 -39.25 -5.78
CA MET A 1 33.25 -38.02 -6.54
C MET A 1 32.30 -37.93 -7.74
N GLU A 2 31.00 -37.79 -7.48
CA GLU A 2 29.96 -37.81 -8.53
C GLU A 2 28.80 -36.83 -8.20
N ARG A 3 29.12 -35.73 -7.48
CA ARG A 3 28.17 -34.69 -7.06
C ARG A 3 28.68 -33.26 -7.29
N CYS A 4 29.46 -33.05 -8.35
CA CYS A 4 29.87 -31.71 -8.81
C CYS A 4 29.83 -31.62 -10.35
N ARG A 5 28.62 -31.60 -10.93
CA ARG A 5 28.39 -30.89 -12.19
C ARG A 5 27.27 -29.89 -11.92
N MET A 6 27.67 -28.65 -11.65
CA MET A 6 26.74 -27.52 -11.63
C MET A 6 26.03 -27.48 -12.99
N ASN A 7 24.71 -27.49 -13.01
CA ASN A 7 23.94 -27.12 -14.21
C ASN A 7 24.38 -25.71 -14.61
N LYS A 8 25.13 -25.58 -15.71
CA LYS A 8 25.48 -24.30 -16.31
C LYS A 8 24.16 -23.58 -16.63
N LYS A 9 23.90 -22.44 -15.99
CA LYS A 9 22.69 -21.64 -16.24
C LYS A 9 22.89 -20.92 -17.58
N ILE A 10 22.11 -21.28 -18.61
CA ILE A 10 22.24 -20.75 -19.98
C ILE A 10 21.18 -19.65 -20.20
N PRO A 11 21.56 -18.43 -20.63
CA PRO A 11 20.63 -17.34 -20.93
C PRO A 11 19.54 -17.75 -21.94
N PHE A 12 18.34 -17.19 -21.84
CA PHE A 12 17.20 -17.60 -22.66
C PHE A 12 17.48 -17.53 -24.17
N ASP A 13 18.14 -16.47 -24.65
CA ASP A 13 18.47 -16.28 -26.08
C ASP A 13 19.46 -17.36 -26.58
N GLN A 14 20.46 -17.69 -25.76
CA GLN A 14 21.40 -18.78 -26.07
C GLN A 14 20.70 -20.15 -25.99
N TYR A 15 19.91 -20.39 -24.95
CA TYR A 15 19.18 -21.65 -24.79
C TYR A 15 18.27 -21.90 -25.99
N GLN A 16 17.54 -20.87 -26.45
CA GLN A 16 16.65 -20.95 -27.61
C GLN A 16 17.36 -21.47 -28.87
N ARG A 17 18.51 -20.88 -29.24
CA ARG A 17 19.22 -21.25 -30.48
C ARG A 17 19.90 -22.61 -30.39
N TYR A 18 20.60 -22.87 -29.28
CA TYR A 18 21.33 -24.14 -29.08
C TYR A 18 20.38 -25.33 -28.91
N LYS A 19 19.26 -25.15 -28.21
CA LYS A 19 18.27 -26.21 -28.02
C LYS A 19 17.58 -26.57 -29.33
N ASN A 20 17.17 -25.59 -30.15
CA ASN A 20 16.59 -25.89 -31.47
C ASN A 20 17.59 -26.61 -32.38
N ALA A 21 18.84 -26.16 -32.44
CA ALA A 21 19.89 -26.84 -33.21
C ALA A 21 20.05 -28.31 -32.78
N ALA A 22 20.14 -28.55 -31.48
CA ALA A 22 20.29 -29.89 -30.93
C ALA A 22 19.05 -30.77 -31.18
N GLU A 23 17.84 -30.22 -31.12
CA GLU A 23 16.62 -30.96 -31.43
C GLU A 23 16.60 -31.41 -32.89
N ILE A 24 16.97 -30.54 -33.82
CA ILE A 24 17.06 -30.89 -35.25
C ILE A 24 18.06 -32.02 -35.48
N ILE A 25 19.27 -31.89 -34.96
CA ILE A 25 20.31 -32.91 -35.09
C ILE A 25 19.86 -34.24 -34.48
N ASN A 26 19.17 -34.21 -33.33
CA ASN A 26 18.66 -35.42 -32.71
C ASN A 26 17.45 -36.04 -33.43
N LEU A 27 16.61 -35.24 -34.10
CA LEU A 27 15.49 -35.73 -34.90
C LEU A 27 15.93 -36.53 -36.13
N ILE A 28 17.08 -36.20 -36.70
CA ILE A 28 17.60 -36.81 -37.93
C ILE A 28 18.66 -37.90 -37.70
N ARG A 29 19.00 -38.13 -36.42
CA ARG A 29 19.98 -39.11 -35.96
C ARG A 29 19.38 -40.51 -35.89
N GLU A 30 20.15 -41.51 -36.31
CA GLU A 30 19.83 -42.92 -36.09
C GLU A 30 20.29 -43.41 -34.70
N GLU A 31 19.74 -44.54 -34.23
CA GLU A 31 20.05 -45.07 -32.90
C GLU A 31 21.57 -45.36 -32.76
N ASN A 32 22.22 -44.73 -31.77
CA ASN A 32 23.67 -44.78 -31.50
C ASN A 32 24.60 -44.09 -32.52
N GLN A 33 24.09 -43.33 -33.49
CA GLN A 33 24.92 -42.53 -34.39
C GLN A 33 25.54 -41.33 -33.66
N SER A 34 26.77 -40.96 -34.01
CA SER A 34 27.47 -39.72 -33.60
C SER A 34 27.87 -38.96 -34.85
N PHE A 35 27.76 -37.63 -34.82
CA PHE A 35 28.15 -36.75 -35.92
C PHE A 35 29.43 -35.97 -35.58
N THR A 36 30.19 -35.59 -36.62
CA THR A 36 31.17 -34.51 -36.52
C THR A 36 30.50 -33.18 -36.87
N ILE A 37 30.58 -32.20 -35.98
CA ILE A 37 29.87 -30.93 -36.10
C ILE A 37 30.86 -29.77 -36.04
N LEU A 38 30.80 -28.88 -37.04
CA LEU A 38 31.51 -27.60 -37.01
C LEU A 38 30.55 -26.51 -36.53
N GLU A 39 30.78 -25.93 -35.35
CA GLU A 39 30.09 -24.71 -34.91
C GLU A 39 30.90 -23.49 -35.36
N VAL A 40 30.28 -22.64 -36.18
CA VAL A 40 30.86 -21.38 -36.62
C VAL A 40 30.39 -20.28 -35.65
N GLY A 41 31.32 -19.45 -35.18
CA GLY A 41 31.05 -18.30 -34.29
C GLY A 41 30.77 -18.66 -32.82
N ALA A 42 31.35 -19.76 -32.35
CA ALA A 42 31.06 -20.33 -31.03
C ALA A 42 31.49 -19.45 -29.84
N ASN A 43 32.32 -18.43 -30.08
CA ASN A 43 32.93 -17.60 -29.04
C ASN A 43 33.59 -18.49 -27.93
N GLU A 44 33.75 -17.96 -26.71
CA GLU A 44 34.35 -18.70 -25.58
C GLU A 44 33.40 -19.71 -24.90
N HIS A 45 32.10 -19.66 -25.23
CA HIS A 45 31.07 -20.26 -24.39
C HIS A 45 30.90 -21.77 -24.57
N ARG A 46 31.20 -22.33 -25.76
CA ARG A 46 31.10 -23.77 -26.08
C ARG A 46 29.79 -24.40 -25.63
N ASN A 47 28.67 -23.77 -25.95
CA ASN A 47 27.39 -24.23 -25.41
C ASN A 47 26.85 -25.46 -26.16
N LEU A 48 27.12 -25.61 -27.47
CA LEU A 48 26.54 -26.68 -28.28
C LEU A 48 26.92 -28.09 -27.80
N GLU A 49 28.15 -28.30 -27.34
CA GLU A 49 28.61 -29.60 -26.80
C GLU A 49 27.80 -30.05 -25.57
N HIS A 50 27.22 -29.10 -24.82
CA HIS A 50 26.36 -29.43 -23.68
C HIS A 50 24.97 -29.94 -24.11
N PHE A 51 24.48 -29.49 -25.27
CA PHE A 51 23.19 -29.94 -25.82
C PHE A 51 23.33 -31.19 -26.69
N LEU A 52 24.53 -31.42 -27.25
CA LEU A 52 24.89 -32.54 -28.10
C LEU A 52 26.08 -33.34 -27.52
N PRO A 53 25.94 -33.92 -26.31
CA PRO A 53 27.06 -34.57 -25.62
C PRO A 53 27.54 -35.87 -26.28
N LYS A 54 26.83 -36.34 -27.32
CA LYS A 54 27.17 -37.54 -28.09
C LYS A 54 28.07 -37.22 -29.29
N ASP A 55 28.11 -35.97 -29.73
CA ASP A 55 28.78 -35.56 -30.97
C ASP A 55 30.16 -34.96 -30.70
N GLN A 56 30.98 -34.97 -31.75
CA GLN A 56 32.27 -34.29 -31.73
C GLN A 56 32.10 -32.88 -32.29
N VAL A 57 32.15 -31.88 -31.42
CA VAL A 57 32.01 -30.47 -31.80
C VAL A 57 33.39 -29.81 -31.93
N THR A 58 33.64 -29.24 -33.11
CA THR A 58 34.79 -28.38 -33.42
C THR A 58 34.29 -26.96 -33.63
N TYR A 59 35.04 -25.98 -33.15
CA TYR A 59 34.68 -24.58 -33.15
C TYR A 59 35.52 -23.80 -34.15
N LEU A 60 34.89 -22.98 -34.98
CA LEU A 60 35.56 -22.06 -35.90
C LEU A 60 35.21 -20.62 -35.56
N ASP A 61 36.22 -19.79 -35.38
CA ASP A 61 36.07 -18.36 -35.13
C ASP A 61 37.15 -17.56 -35.88
N ILE A 62 36.86 -16.31 -36.24
CA ILE A 62 37.81 -15.46 -36.97
C ILE A 62 38.96 -15.01 -36.06
N GLU A 63 38.69 -14.91 -34.76
CA GLU A 63 39.66 -14.57 -33.73
C GLU A 63 39.45 -15.51 -32.54
N VAL A 64 40.40 -16.41 -32.29
CA VAL A 64 40.34 -17.33 -31.13
C VAL A 64 41.09 -16.70 -29.96
N PRO A 65 40.46 -16.53 -28.78
CA PRO A 65 41.13 -16.01 -27.60
C PRO A 65 42.39 -16.79 -27.24
N GLU A 66 43.45 -16.11 -26.78
CA GLU A 66 44.78 -16.71 -26.59
C GLU A 66 44.76 -17.97 -25.70
N HIS A 67 43.90 -18.00 -24.69
CA HIS A 67 43.75 -19.14 -23.78
C HIS A 67 43.07 -20.37 -24.41
N LEU A 68 42.41 -20.22 -25.56
CA LEU A 68 41.74 -21.28 -26.31
C LEU A 68 42.54 -21.76 -27.53
N LYS A 69 43.55 -21.00 -28.00
CA LYS A 69 44.40 -21.37 -29.15
C LYS A 69 45.14 -22.70 -28.99
N HIS A 70 45.33 -23.17 -27.76
CA HIS A 70 45.97 -24.45 -27.46
C HIS A 70 45.00 -25.65 -27.52
N MET A 71 43.69 -25.42 -27.65
CA MET A 71 42.70 -26.49 -27.73
C MET A 71 42.63 -27.05 -29.15
N THR A 72 42.68 -28.38 -29.28
CA THR A 72 42.72 -29.07 -30.57
C THR A 72 41.39 -29.03 -31.35
N ASN A 73 40.31 -28.58 -30.72
CA ASN A 73 38.98 -28.47 -31.32
C ASN A 73 38.59 -27.01 -31.63
N TYR A 74 39.54 -26.08 -31.68
CA TYR A 74 39.34 -24.72 -32.18
C TYR A 74 40.12 -24.49 -33.47
N ILE A 75 39.50 -23.76 -34.40
CA ILE A 75 40.06 -23.38 -35.70
C ILE A 75 39.93 -21.87 -35.83
N GLU A 76 41.05 -21.16 -35.94
CA GLU A 76 41.10 -19.72 -36.23
C GLU A 76 41.07 -19.53 -37.76
N ALA A 77 39.93 -19.13 -38.32
CA ALA A 77 39.74 -18.97 -39.76
C ALA A 77 38.55 -18.07 -40.13
N ASP A 78 38.61 -17.44 -41.31
CA ASP A 78 37.49 -16.70 -41.88
C ASP A 78 36.42 -17.69 -42.38
N ALA A 79 35.19 -17.59 -41.86
CA ALA A 79 34.08 -18.46 -42.24
C ALA A 79 33.63 -18.30 -43.71
N THR A 80 34.07 -17.24 -44.38
CA THR A 80 33.85 -17.01 -45.82
C THR A 80 34.92 -17.66 -46.69
N ASN A 81 35.97 -18.25 -46.11
CA ASN A 81 37.01 -18.99 -46.82
C ASN A 81 37.70 -19.97 -45.87
N MET A 82 37.06 -21.11 -45.61
CA MET A 82 37.51 -22.05 -44.58
C MET A 82 38.67 -22.91 -45.10
N PRO A 83 39.79 -23.04 -44.37
CA PRO A 83 40.91 -23.93 -44.72
C PRO A 83 40.59 -25.40 -44.38
N LEU A 84 39.41 -25.85 -44.80
CA LEU A 84 38.83 -27.16 -44.54
C LEU A 84 38.51 -27.84 -45.86
N ASP A 85 38.69 -29.15 -45.91
CA ASP A 85 38.33 -29.96 -47.07
C ASP A 85 36.81 -29.98 -47.30
N ASP A 86 36.41 -30.26 -48.54
CA ASP A 86 35.00 -30.47 -48.88
C ASP A 86 34.44 -31.65 -48.07
N ASN A 87 33.22 -31.50 -47.54
CA ASN A 87 32.54 -32.51 -46.72
C ASN A 87 33.33 -32.93 -45.46
N ALA A 88 34.17 -32.06 -44.90
CA ALA A 88 34.99 -32.35 -43.72
C ALA A 88 34.16 -32.63 -42.44
N PHE A 89 32.94 -32.08 -42.34
CA PHE A 89 32.07 -32.27 -41.17
C PHE A 89 30.70 -32.80 -41.60
N ASP A 90 30.10 -33.69 -40.81
CA ASP A 90 28.73 -34.18 -41.08
C ASP A 90 27.75 -33.00 -41.11
N PHE A 91 27.81 -32.10 -40.12
CA PHE A 91 27.02 -30.87 -40.11
C PHE A 91 27.87 -29.62 -39.83
N VAL A 92 27.49 -28.52 -40.48
CA VAL A 92 27.98 -27.16 -40.13
C VAL A 92 26.84 -26.38 -39.50
N ILE A 93 27.06 -25.80 -38.32
CA ILE A 93 26.05 -25.08 -37.55
C ILE A 93 26.52 -23.64 -37.31
N ALA A 94 25.75 -22.67 -37.79
CA ALA A 94 25.99 -21.25 -37.60
C ALA A 94 24.80 -20.64 -36.86
N LEU A 95 24.98 -20.31 -35.59
CA LEU A 95 23.96 -19.72 -34.74
C LEU A 95 24.45 -18.32 -34.35
N ASP A 96 23.76 -17.27 -34.81
CA ASP A 96 24.10 -15.87 -34.49
C ASP A 96 25.41 -15.39 -35.17
N VAL A 97 25.57 -15.69 -36.46
CA VAL A 97 26.78 -15.36 -37.25
C VAL A 97 26.45 -14.68 -38.57
N PHE A 98 25.37 -15.10 -39.23
CA PHE A 98 25.08 -14.70 -40.61
C PHE A 98 24.80 -13.19 -40.75
N GLU A 99 24.20 -12.61 -39.72
CA GLU A 99 23.96 -11.18 -39.53
C GLU A 99 25.26 -10.37 -39.36
N HIS A 100 26.30 -11.00 -38.82
CA HIS A 100 27.65 -10.42 -38.65
C HIS A 100 28.55 -10.59 -39.89
N ILE A 101 28.12 -11.39 -40.88
CA ILE A 101 28.84 -11.47 -42.16
C ILE A 101 28.50 -10.22 -43.00
N PRO A 102 29.52 -9.49 -43.50
CA PRO A 102 29.30 -8.35 -44.40
C PRO A 102 28.41 -8.73 -45.60
N PRO A 103 27.46 -7.87 -46.04
CA PRO A 103 26.49 -8.20 -47.09
C PRO A 103 27.10 -8.77 -48.37
N ASP A 104 28.24 -8.24 -48.80
CA ASP A 104 28.96 -8.64 -50.02
C ASP A 104 29.60 -10.05 -49.90
N LYS A 105 29.76 -10.57 -48.69
CA LYS A 105 30.35 -11.89 -48.41
C LYS A 105 29.34 -12.97 -48.01
N ARG A 106 28.06 -12.63 -47.79
CA ARG A 106 27.04 -13.59 -47.33
C ARG A 106 26.85 -14.78 -48.27
N ASN A 107 26.91 -14.55 -49.59
CA ASN A 107 26.79 -15.63 -50.57
C ASN A 107 27.99 -16.58 -50.48
N GLN A 108 29.19 -16.01 -50.33
CA GLN A 108 30.41 -16.79 -50.18
C GLN A 108 30.37 -17.64 -48.90
N PHE A 109 29.86 -17.08 -47.79
CA PHE A 109 29.62 -17.82 -46.56
C PHE A 109 28.66 -19.01 -46.76
N LEU A 110 27.53 -18.81 -47.43
CA LEU A 110 26.57 -19.89 -47.74
C LEU A 110 27.21 -21.01 -48.58
N PHE A 111 28.05 -20.66 -49.55
CA PHE A 111 28.76 -21.64 -50.36
C PHE A 111 29.80 -22.41 -49.54
N GLU A 112 30.55 -21.74 -48.67
CA GLU A 112 31.56 -22.38 -47.84
C GLU A 112 30.97 -23.34 -46.81
N ILE A 113 29.92 -22.94 -46.08
CA ILE A 113 29.28 -23.84 -45.11
C ILE A 113 28.64 -25.06 -45.82
N ASN A 114 28.12 -24.89 -47.03
CA ASN A 114 27.56 -25.98 -47.83
C ASN A 114 28.64 -26.91 -48.38
N ARG A 115 29.80 -26.37 -48.78
CA ARG A 115 30.97 -27.11 -49.26
C ARG A 115 31.57 -27.97 -48.16
N VAL A 116 31.72 -27.41 -46.95
CA VAL A 116 32.31 -28.09 -45.79
C VAL A 116 31.35 -29.11 -45.17
N ALA A 117 30.04 -28.87 -45.23
CA ALA A 117 29.02 -29.80 -44.75
C ALA A 117 28.86 -31.04 -45.65
N LYS A 118 28.84 -32.24 -45.05
CA LYS A 118 28.62 -33.51 -45.74
C LYS A 118 27.16 -33.94 -45.77
N GLU A 119 26.43 -33.80 -44.67
CA GLU A 119 25.02 -34.18 -44.57
C GLU A 119 24.10 -32.95 -44.65
N GLY A 120 24.58 -31.79 -44.20
CA GLY A 120 23.83 -30.54 -44.29
C GLY A 120 24.34 -29.46 -43.35
N PHE A 121 23.67 -28.31 -43.34
CA PHE A 121 24.02 -27.20 -42.45
C PHE A 121 22.77 -26.56 -41.84
N LEU A 122 22.99 -25.84 -40.74
CA LEU A 122 21.95 -25.11 -40.02
C LEU A 122 22.37 -23.65 -39.85
N ILE A 123 21.50 -22.73 -40.24
CA ILE A 123 21.65 -21.29 -39.94
C ILE A 123 20.50 -20.87 -39.04
N ALA A 124 20.81 -20.12 -37.98
CA ALA A 124 19.84 -19.38 -37.20
C ALA A 124 20.28 -17.93 -37.07
N ALA A 125 19.49 -17.00 -37.58
CA ALA A 125 19.80 -15.57 -37.58
C ALA A 125 18.51 -14.73 -37.46
N PRO A 126 18.59 -13.49 -36.97
CA PRO A 126 17.56 -12.50 -37.21
C PRO A 126 17.60 -12.10 -38.68
N PHE A 127 16.50 -12.31 -39.39
CA PHE A 127 16.37 -11.88 -40.79
C PHE A 127 15.53 -10.61 -40.86
N ASN A 128 15.73 -9.82 -41.91
CA ASN A 128 14.90 -8.65 -42.22
C ASN A 128 13.48 -9.09 -42.61
N THR A 129 12.68 -9.38 -41.59
CA THR A 129 11.29 -9.83 -41.64
C THR A 129 10.46 -8.91 -40.75
N GLU A 130 9.14 -8.94 -40.90
CA GLU A 130 8.24 -7.96 -40.29
C GLU A 130 8.51 -7.74 -38.79
N GLY A 131 8.88 -6.50 -38.44
CA GLY A 131 9.05 -6.06 -37.06
C GLY A 131 10.42 -6.33 -36.44
N VAL A 132 11.33 -7.11 -37.07
CA VAL A 132 12.62 -7.47 -36.46
C VAL A 132 13.53 -6.25 -36.32
N GLU A 133 13.73 -5.50 -37.42
CA GLU A 133 14.60 -4.31 -37.41
C GLU A 133 14.08 -3.24 -36.45
N GLU A 134 12.77 -2.97 -36.45
CA GLU A 134 12.19 -2.00 -35.52
C GLU A 134 12.33 -2.45 -34.06
N THR A 135 12.28 -3.76 -33.81
CA THR A 135 12.45 -4.33 -32.47
C THR A 135 13.90 -4.21 -31.99
N GLU A 136 14.88 -4.52 -32.84
CA GLU A 136 16.30 -4.31 -32.50
C GLU A 136 16.60 -2.84 -32.20
N ILE A 137 16.02 -1.91 -32.98
CA ILE A 137 16.14 -0.47 -32.72
C ILE A 137 15.59 -0.12 -31.33
N ARG A 138 14.36 -0.57 -30.99
CA ARG A 138 13.76 -0.28 -29.67
C ARG A 138 14.59 -0.84 -28.52
N VAL A 139 15.08 -2.08 -28.66
CA VAL A 139 15.91 -2.74 -27.65
C VAL A 139 17.26 -2.04 -27.48
N ASN A 140 17.88 -1.61 -28.58
CA ASN A 140 19.15 -0.90 -28.54
C ASN A 140 19.02 0.53 -27.99
N GLU A 141 17.94 1.26 -28.34
CA GLU A 141 17.65 2.57 -27.73
C GLU A 141 17.39 2.46 -26.22
N TYR A 142 16.76 1.36 -25.78
CA TYR A 142 16.64 1.06 -24.35
C TYR A 142 18.00 0.81 -23.68
N TYR A 143 18.90 0.07 -24.33
CA TYR A 143 20.27 -0.13 -23.83
C TYR A 143 21.04 1.19 -23.74
N LYS A 144 20.98 2.04 -24.79
CA LYS A 144 21.57 3.40 -24.79
C LYS A 144 21.07 4.26 -23.64
N ALA A 145 19.77 4.19 -23.36
CA ALA A 145 19.19 4.93 -22.23
C ALA A 145 19.74 4.49 -20.87
N LEU A 146 20.19 3.23 -20.74
CA LEU A 146 20.76 2.70 -19.51
C LEU A 146 22.27 2.98 -19.39
N TYR A 147 23.01 2.83 -20.49
CA TYR A 147 24.48 2.76 -20.46
C TYR A 147 25.19 3.90 -21.21
N GLY A 148 24.45 4.76 -21.93
CA GLY A 148 25.00 5.91 -22.66
C GLY A 148 25.60 5.59 -24.04
N GLU A 149 25.72 4.31 -24.39
CA GLU A 149 26.19 3.83 -25.70
C GLU A 149 25.33 2.67 -26.21
N GLY A 150 25.40 2.38 -27.51
CA GLY A 150 24.65 1.29 -28.14
C GLY A 150 25.22 -0.08 -27.77
N PHE A 151 24.36 -1.10 -27.72
CA PHE A 151 24.81 -2.46 -27.54
C PHE A 151 25.57 -2.90 -28.79
N ARG A 152 26.87 -3.23 -28.62
CA ARG A 152 27.83 -3.45 -29.71
C ARG A 152 27.27 -4.32 -30.85
N TRP A 153 26.67 -5.45 -30.52
CA TRP A 153 26.18 -6.41 -31.52
C TRP A 153 24.97 -5.88 -32.31
N LEU A 154 24.04 -5.17 -31.67
CA LEU A 154 22.89 -4.56 -32.37
C LEU A 154 23.30 -3.35 -33.23
N GLU A 155 24.33 -2.61 -32.83
CA GLU A 155 24.92 -1.58 -33.70
C GLU A 155 25.62 -2.21 -34.92
N GLU A 156 26.25 -3.36 -34.73
CA GLU A 156 26.87 -4.12 -35.82
C GLU A 156 25.81 -4.65 -36.80
N HIS A 157 24.69 -5.19 -36.31
CA HIS A 157 23.56 -5.60 -37.16
C HIS A 157 23.05 -4.43 -38.01
N ARG A 158 22.96 -3.24 -37.42
CA ARG A 158 22.56 -2.02 -38.14
C ARG A 158 23.58 -1.62 -39.19
N GLN A 159 24.87 -1.72 -38.88
CA GLN A 159 25.95 -1.39 -39.81
C GLN A 159 26.00 -2.37 -40.99
N TYR A 160 25.85 -3.66 -40.74
CA TYR A 160 25.89 -4.71 -41.76
C TYR A 160 24.52 -4.99 -42.38
N THR A 161 23.44 -4.38 -41.90
CA THR A 161 22.04 -4.65 -42.25
C THR A 161 21.62 -6.09 -41.99
N LEU A 162 20.39 -6.34 -41.53
CA LEU A 162 19.92 -7.71 -41.32
C LEU A 162 19.88 -8.50 -42.64
N PRO A 163 20.20 -9.81 -42.63
CA PRO A 163 20.12 -10.66 -43.82
C PRO A 163 18.70 -10.72 -44.37
N ASN A 164 18.56 -10.63 -45.69
CA ASN A 164 17.27 -10.75 -46.35
C ASN A 164 16.92 -12.23 -46.54
N LEU A 165 15.77 -12.65 -45.99
CA LEU A 165 15.35 -14.05 -46.04
C LEU A 165 15.03 -14.50 -47.46
N GLU A 166 14.28 -13.70 -48.22
CA GLU A 166 13.90 -14.04 -49.59
C GLU A 166 15.11 -14.15 -50.52
N GLU A 167 16.09 -13.26 -50.39
CA GLU A 167 17.34 -13.30 -51.15
C GLU A 167 18.17 -14.55 -50.80
N THR A 168 18.26 -14.88 -49.52
CA THR A 168 18.93 -16.10 -49.05
C THR A 168 18.28 -17.35 -49.64
N GLU A 169 16.95 -17.41 -49.61
CA GLU A 169 16.18 -18.49 -50.22
C GLU A 169 16.35 -18.57 -51.74
N ASP A 170 16.42 -17.43 -52.43
CA ASP A 170 16.68 -17.38 -53.87
C ASP A 170 18.06 -17.92 -54.25
N ILE A 171 19.08 -17.65 -53.44
CA ILE A 171 20.44 -18.18 -53.65
C ILE A 171 20.45 -19.70 -53.48
N LEU A 172 19.85 -20.22 -52.40
CA LEU A 172 19.75 -21.65 -52.17
C LEU A 172 19.00 -22.36 -53.31
N ARG A 173 17.90 -21.76 -53.80
CA ARG A 173 17.16 -22.28 -54.96
C ARG A 173 17.98 -22.27 -56.25
N LYS A 174 18.75 -21.21 -56.51
CA LYS A 174 19.61 -21.12 -57.71
C LYS A 174 20.70 -22.19 -57.75
N GLU A 175 21.24 -22.54 -56.59
CA GLU A 175 22.25 -23.60 -56.45
C GLU A 175 21.64 -25.02 -56.33
N ASN A 176 20.31 -25.16 -56.49
CA ASN A 176 19.58 -26.42 -56.29
C ASN A 176 19.77 -27.04 -54.90
N ILE A 177 19.91 -26.21 -53.86
CA ILE A 177 20.01 -26.64 -52.47
C ILE A 177 18.61 -26.62 -51.85
N GLU A 178 18.07 -27.80 -51.52
CA GLU A 178 16.79 -27.93 -50.84
C GLU A 178 16.93 -27.73 -49.32
N TYR A 179 16.04 -26.94 -48.74
CA TYR A 179 16.07 -26.55 -47.33
C TYR A 179 14.67 -26.60 -46.69
N VAL A 180 14.66 -26.55 -45.36
CA VAL A 180 13.48 -26.36 -44.51
C VAL A 180 13.65 -25.08 -43.72
N LYS A 181 12.55 -24.33 -43.54
CA LYS A 181 12.57 -23.13 -42.72
C LYS A 181 11.48 -23.13 -41.66
N PHE A 182 11.79 -22.58 -40.51
CA PHE A 182 10.81 -22.28 -39.47
C PHE A 182 11.26 -21.07 -38.64
N GLU A 183 10.29 -20.48 -37.96
CA GLU A 183 10.46 -19.29 -37.11
C GLU A 183 10.43 -19.70 -35.64
N HIS A 184 11.20 -19.02 -34.81
CA HIS A 184 11.14 -19.22 -33.36
C HIS A 184 11.60 -17.95 -32.63
N GLY A 185 11.02 -17.69 -31.46
CA GLY A 185 11.38 -16.53 -30.66
C GLY A 185 10.48 -15.35 -30.92
N SER A 186 9.24 -15.38 -30.46
CA SER A 186 8.28 -14.29 -30.66
C SER A 186 8.89 -12.94 -30.32
N LEU A 187 8.75 -11.95 -31.21
CA LEU A 187 9.26 -10.59 -31.01
C LEU A 187 8.75 -9.99 -29.68
N LEU A 188 7.52 -10.34 -29.29
CA LEU A 188 6.92 -9.93 -28.03
C LEU A 188 7.75 -10.40 -26.82
N PHE A 189 8.13 -11.69 -26.79
CA PHE A 189 8.90 -12.24 -25.67
C PHE A 189 10.35 -11.83 -25.75
N TRP A 190 10.94 -11.86 -26.95
CA TRP A 190 12.33 -11.53 -27.15
C TRP A 190 12.64 -10.08 -26.74
N GLU A 191 11.87 -9.09 -27.23
CA GLU A 191 12.04 -7.67 -26.86
C GLU A 191 11.96 -7.48 -25.35
N LYS A 192 10.94 -8.08 -24.74
CA LYS A 192 10.67 -7.96 -23.32
C LYS A 192 11.79 -8.56 -22.46
N LEU A 193 12.22 -9.77 -22.78
CA LEU A 193 13.26 -10.48 -22.05
C LEU A 193 14.64 -9.81 -22.23
N MET A 194 14.95 -9.31 -23.44
CA MET A 194 16.18 -8.55 -23.68
C MET A 194 16.24 -7.26 -22.86
N ARG A 195 15.15 -6.50 -22.80
CA ARG A 195 15.07 -5.29 -21.97
C ARG A 195 15.27 -5.60 -20.49
N LEU A 196 14.69 -6.69 -20.00
CA LEU A 196 14.90 -7.15 -18.63
C LEU A 196 16.36 -7.57 -18.38
N HIS A 197 16.98 -8.29 -19.32
CA HIS A 197 18.40 -8.66 -19.23
C HIS A 197 19.30 -7.43 -19.15
N PHE A 198 19.08 -6.44 -20.00
CA PHE A 198 19.82 -5.18 -19.99
C PHE A 198 19.59 -4.37 -18.71
N LEU A 199 18.39 -4.42 -18.15
CA LEU A 199 18.08 -3.73 -16.90
C LEU A 199 18.91 -4.22 -15.71
N VAL A 200 19.22 -5.51 -15.68
CA VAL A 200 19.87 -6.19 -14.55
C VAL A 200 21.34 -6.53 -14.81
N ALA A 201 21.87 -6.26 -16.01
CA ALA A 201 23.20 -6.72 -16.44
C ALA A 201 24.37 -6.15 -15.61
N ASP A 202 24.22 -4.95 -15.03
CA ASP A 202 25.29 -4.24 -14.30
C ASP A 202 25.01 -4.10 -12.80
N ARG A 203 24.13 -4.95 -12.25
CA ARG A 203 23.68 -4.87 -10.85
C ARG A 203 23.82 -6.21 -10.16
N ASN A 204 24.88 -6.37 -9.37
CA ASN A 204 25.18 -7.59 -8.63
C ASN A 204 23.99 -8.09 -7.77
N VAL A 205 23.19 -7.18 -7.21
CA VAL A 205 22.03 -7.51 -6.35
C VAL A 205 20.87 -8.12 -7.14
N LEU A 206 20.76 -7.85 -8.45
CA LEU A 206 19.65 -8.33 -9.30
C LEU A 206 20.02 -9.53 -10.17
N HIS A 207 21.25 -10.05 -10.01
CA HIS A 207 21.79 -11.11 -10.84
C HIS A 207 21.01 -12.43 -10.72
N ASP A 208 20.52 -12.77 -9.53
CA ASP A 208 19.71 -13.99 -9.33
C ASP A 208 18.35 -13.94 -10.04
N TYR A 209 17.75 -12.76 -10.16
CA TYR A 209 16.49 -12.56 -10.87
C TYR A 209 16.64 -12.76 -12.38
N ARG A 210 17.79 -12.38 -12.93
CA ARG A 210 18.15 -12.68 -14.33
C ARG A 210 18.06 -14.17 -14.61
N PHE A 211 18.63 -14.99 -13.72
CA PHE A 211 18.58 -16.45 -13.85
C PHE A 211 17.17 -17.03 -13.69
N MET A 212 16.33 -16.44 -12.84
CA MET A 212 14.95 -16.87 -12.69
C MET A 212 14.14 -16.62 -13.97
N ILE A 213 14.37 -15.49 -14.64
CA ILE A 213 13.75 -15.19 -15.93
C ILE A 213 14.19 -16.20 -16.99
N ASP A 214 15.49 -16.45 -17.08
CA ASP A 214 16.05 -17.43 -18.03
C ASP A 214 15.45 -18.83 -17.81
N ASP A 215 15.42 -19.29 -16.57
CA ASP A 215 14.83 -20.58 -16.19
C ASP A 215 13.32 -20.64 -16.49
N PHE A 216 12.60 -19.54 -16.25
CA PHE A 216 11.17 -19.46 -16.54
C PHE A 216 10.89 -19.59 -18.04
N TYR A 217 11.63 -18.85 -18.89
CA TYR A 217 11.50 -18.97 -20.34
C TYR A 217 11.83 -20.40 -20.80
N ASN A 218 13.00 -20.91 -20.39
CA ASN A 218 13.52 -22.21 -20.83
C ASN A 218 12.55 -23.36 -20.49
N LYS A 219 11.80 -23.26 -19.37
CA LYS A 219 10.86 -24.29 -18.92
C LYS A 219 9.43 -24.11 -19.42
N ASN A 220 8.95 -22.87 -19.54
CA ASN A 220 7.51 -22.60 -19.68
C ASN A 220 7.12 -21.92 -20.99
N ILE A 221 8.07 -21.29 -21.69
CA ILE A 221 7.78 -20.52 -22.92
C ILE A 221 8.41 -21.20 -24.14
N TYR A 222 9.63 -21.72 -24.03
CA TYR A 222 10.40 -22.29 -25.14
C TYR A 222 9.56 -23.17 -26.11
N GLU A 223 8.86 -24.19 -25.60
CA GLU A 223 8.10 -25.15 -26.43
C GLU A 223 6.94 -24.53 -27.23
N VAL A 224 6.46 -23.34 -26.84
CA VAL A 224 5.33 -22.64 -27.46
C VAL A 224 5.74 -21.32 -28.09
N ASP A 225 7.03 -21.07 -28.27
CA ASP A 225 7.56 -19.79 -28.75
C ASP A 225 7.67 -19.73 -30.28
N TYR A 226 6.64 -20.23 -30.95
CA TYR A 226 6.45 -20.18 -32.41
C TYR A 226 5.39 -19.14 -32.82
N ILE A 227 5.00 -18.26 -31.89
CA ILE A 227 3.94 -17.25 -32.10
C ILE A 227 4.54 -16.04 -32.83
N GLY A 228 4.16 -15.89 -34.10
CA GLY A 228 4.66 -14.84 -34.98
C GLY A 228 4.12 -13.44 -34.66
N PRO A 229 4.85 -12.37 -35.04
CA PRO A 229 6.17 -12.39 -35.69
C PRO A 229 7.30 -12.83 -34.74
N CYS A 230 8.35 -13.47 -35.28
CA CYS A 230 9.47 -14.05 -34.51
C CYS A 230 10.82 -13.39 -34.87
N TYR A 231 11.72 -13.34 -33.90
CA TYR A 231 13.04 -12.76 -33.99
C TYR A 231 13.97 -13.57 -34.89
N ARG A 232 13.99 -14.91 -34.77
CA ARG A 232 14.90 -15.77 -35.52
C ARG A 232 14.17 -16.62 -36.56
N ASN A 233 14.78 -16.74 -37.73
CA ASN A 233 14.46 -17.79 -38.69
C ASN A 233 15.59 -18.82 -38.70
N PHE A 234 15.19 -20.08 -38.77
CA PHE A 234 16.08 -21.22 -38.93
C PHE A 234 16.00 -21.70 -40.37
N ILE A 235 17.14 -21.87 -41.02
CA ILE A 235 17.28 -22.51 -42.32
C ILE A 235 18.06 -23.80 -42.11
N VAL A 236 17.41 -24.92 -42.41
CA VAL A 236 17.96 -26.27 -42.25
C VAL A 236 18.16 -26.88 -43.62
N VAL A 237 19.41 -27.09 -44.01
CA VAL A 237 19.77 -27.89 -45.17
C VAL A 237 20.11 -29.29 -44.67
N CYS A 238 19.47 -30.30 -45.25
CA CYS A 238 19.78 -31.71 -45.04
C CYS A 238 19.67 -32.40 -46.39
N ARG A 239 20.71 -33.10 -46.84
CA ARG A 239 20.77 -33.74 -48.16
C ARG A 239 19.77 -34.90 -48.27
N ASP A 240 19.46 -35.57 -47.16
CA ASP A 240 18.42 -36.60 -47.09
C ASP A 240 17.02 -35.97 -47.14
N LYS A 241 16.29 -36.29 -48.21
CA LYS A 241 14.94 -35.79 -48.46
C LYS A 241 13.93 -36.21 -47.38
N ALA A 242 13.97 -37.47 -46.93
CA ALA A 242 13.01 -37.98 -45.95
C ALA A 242 13.22 -37.32 -44.58
N LYS A 243 14.48 -37.14 -44.17
CA LYS A 243 14.83 -36.43 -42.94
C LYS A 243 14.41 -34.97 -42.99
N ARG A 244 14.61 -34.31 -44.13
CA ARG A 244 14.17 -32.93 -44.38
C ARG A 244 12.64 -32.78 -44.29
N GLU A 245 11.88 -33.62 -44.99
CA GLU A 245 10.40 -33.61 -44.92
C GLU A 245 9.88 -33.89 -43.49
N PHE A 246 10.57 -34.77 -42.76
CA PHE A 246 10.24 -35.06 -41.37
C PHE A 246 10.42 -33.83 -40.46
N ILE A 247 11.54 -33.11 -40.57
CA ILE A 247 11.77 -31.86 -39.82
C ILE A 247 10.66 -30.86 -40.09
N GLN A 248 10.33 -30.62 -41.38
CA GLN A 248 9.26 -29.69 -41.77
C GLN A 248 7.94 -30.02 -41.06
N SER A 249 7.54 -31.30 -41.06
CA SER A 249 6.27 -31.74 -40.47
C SER A 249 6.19 -31.49 -38.95
N ILE A 250 7.31 -31.65 -38.22
CA ILE A 250 7.36 -31.45 -36.77
C ILE A 250 7.18 -29.97 -36.43
N TYR A 251 7.89 -29.10 -37.12
CA TYR A 251 7.86 -27.66 -36.83
C TYR A 251 6.58 -26.98 -37.30
N GLU A 252 5.96 -27.45 -38.41
CA GLU A 252 4.60 -27.04 -38.77
C GLU A 252 3.59 -27.41 -37.70
N LYS A 253 3.68 -28.63 -37.15
CA LYS A 253 2.80 -29.08 -36.07
C LYS A 253 3.02 -28.29 -34.78
N ARG A 254 4.27 -27.94 -34.44
CA ARG A 254 4.57 -27.09 -33.28
C ARG A 254 3.98 -25.69 -33.45
N LYS A 255 4.16 -25.07 -34.63
CA LYS A 255 3.57 -23.77 -34.96
C LYS A 255 2.04 -23.79 -34.85
N GLN A 256 1.36 -24.84 -35.33
CA GLN A 256 -0.09 -24.98 -35.22
C GLN A 256 -0.59 -25.17 -33.78
N ASN A 257 0.20 -25.80 -32.91
CA ASN A 257 -0.15 -26.05 -31.51
C ASN A 257 0.38 -24.96 -30.55
N SER A 258 0.98 -23.90 -31.09
CA SER A 258 1.53 -22.80 -30.29
C SER A 258 0.40 -21.91 -29.80
N TYR A 259 0.02 -22.07 -28.53
CA TYR A 259 -0.90 -21.15 -27.86
C TYR A 259 -0.38 -20.86 -26.45
N LEU A 260 -0.39 -19.59 -26.05
CA LEU A 260 -0.03 -19.22 -24.69
C LEU A 260 -1.23 -19.31 -23.76
N LYS A 261 -1.01 -19.89 -22.58
CA LYS A 261 -1.97 -19.81 -21.48
C LYS A 261 -1.89 -18.40 -20.87
N ASN A 262 -3.03 -17.78 -20.60
CA ASN A 262 -3.11 -16.48 -19.92
C ASN A 262 -2.33 -16.46 -18.59
N SER A 263 -2.29 -17.58 -17.89
CA SER A 263 -1.50 -17.75 -16.65
C SER A 263 0.00 -17.57 -16.86
N THR A 264 0.54 -17.95 -18.02
CA THR A 264 1.98 -17.82 -18.32
C THR A 264 2.33 -16.35 -18.62
N ILE A 265 1.44 -15.63 -19.32
CA ILE A 265 1.59 -14.20 -19.58
C ILE A 265 1.49 -13.39 -18.29
N SER A 266 0.51 -13.70 -17.42
CA SER A 266 0.37 -13.04 -16.11
C SER A 266 1.63 -13.18 -15.28
N LYS A 267 2.17 -14.40 -15.16
CA LYS A 267 3.41 -14.65 -14.41
C LYS A 267 4.62 -13.93 -14.99
N LEU A 268 4.75 -13.85 -16.32
CA LEU A 268 5.83 -13.08 -16.94
C LEU A 268 5.70 -11.58 -16.68
N ASN A 269 4.47 -11.04 -16.67
CA ASN A 269 4.19 -9.65 -16.31
C ASN A 269 4.45 -9.38 -14.82
N GLU A 270 4.10 -10.31 -13.94
CA GLU A 270 4.39 -10.23 -12.50
C GLU A 270 5.89 -10.22 -12.22
N LEU A 271 6.66 -11.10 -12.88
CA LEU A 271 8.13 -11.14 -12.80
C LEU A 271 8.74 -9.83 -13.30
N GLU A 272 8.27 -9.31 -14.43
CA GLU A 272 8.69 -8.02 -14.98
C GLU A 272 8.42 -6.87 -13.99
N ASN A 273 7.20 -6.76 -13.47
CA ASN A 273 6.81 -5.73 -12.52
C ASN A 273 7.66 -5.79 -11.25
N SER A 274 7.93 -6.99 -10.75
CA SER A 274 8.76 -7.21 -9.57
C SER A 274 10.19 -6.67 -9.76
N ILE A 275 10.79 -6.88 -10.94
CA ILE A 275 12.14 -6.40 -11.23
C ILE A 275 12.16 -4.87 -11.39
N TYR A 276 11.14 -4.29 -12.03
CA TYR A 276 11.03 -2.82 -12.10
C TYR A 276 10.86 -2.19 -10.71
N SER A 277 10.08 -2.80 -9.82
CA SER A 277 9.93 -2.36 -8.44
C SER A 277 11.23 -2.45 -7.65
N LEU A 278 12.03 -3.51 -7.85
CA LEU A 278 13.34 -3.67 -7.18
C LEU A 278 14.38 -2.65 -7.66
N LYS A 279 14.34 -2.21 -8.93
CA LYS A 279 15.22 -1.14 -9.44
C LYS A 279 15.00 0.19 -8.71
N ILE A 280 13.77 0.49 -8.32
CA ILE A 280 13.42 1.70 -7.56
C ILE A 280 14.10 1.64 -6.18
N ILE A 281 14.00 0.48 -5.52
CA ILE A 281 14.57 0.22 -4.19
C ILE A 281 16.11 0.32 -4.18
N ASP A 282 16.79 -0.24 -5.19
CA ASP A 282 18.26 -0.15 -5.29
C ASP A 282 18.76 1.29 -5.53
N LYS A 283 17.99 2.09 -6.28
CA LYS A 283 18.28 3.52 -6.51
C LYS A 283 18.05 4.34 -5.23
N GLU A 284 17.00 4.03 -4.48
CA GLU A 284 16.74 4.62 -3.16
C GLU A 284 17.83 4.25 -2.15
N ASN A 285 18.34 3.01 -2.17
CA ASN A 285 19.45 2.58 -1.31
C ASN A 285 20.77 3.30 -1.62
N GLN A 286 21.10 3.53 -2.90
CA GLN A 286 22.27 4.34 -3.27
C GLN A 286 22.11 5.81 -2.86
N ILE A 287 20.91 6.38 -3.01
CA ILE A 287 20.59 7.74 -2.56
C ILE A 287 20.68 7.82 -1.03
N TYR A 288 20.19 6.81 -0.31
CA TYR A 288 20.25 6.72 1.14
C TYR A 288 21.69 6.64 1.64
N LYS A 289 22.55 5.83 1.00
CA LYS A 289 23.98 5.72 1.36
C LYS A 289 24.72 7.04 1.18
N LYS A 290 24.44 7.75 0.08
CA LYS A 290 24.99 9.09 -0.21
C LYS A 290 24.43 10.16 0.73
N SER A 291 23.16 10.04 1.11
CA SER A 291 22.51 10.89 2.13
C SER A 291 23.12 10.67 3.51
N LEU A 292 23.51 9.44 3.85
CA LEU A 292 24.16 9.12 5.12
C LEU A 292 25.54 9.79 5.22
N GLU A 293 26.36 9.70 4.17
CA GLU A 293 27.68 10.38 4.10
C GLU A 293 27.54 11.91 4.23
N ILE A 294 26.55 12.51 3.55
CA ILE A 294 26.29 13.95 3.66
C ILE A 294 25.79 14.33 5.05
N THR A 295 24.97 13.48 5.68
CA THR A 295 24.41 13.73 7.03
C THR A 295 25.51 13.68 8.08
N GLU A 296 26.44 12.73 7.99
CA GLU A 296 27.61 12.65 8.88
C GLU A 296 28.48 13.91 8.76
N GLN A 297 28.70 14.39 7.54
CA GLN A 297 29.46 15.61 7.27
C GLN A 297 28.76 16.87 7.79
N LEU A 298 27.42 16.93 7.67
CA LEU A 298 26.61 18.03 8.22
C LEU A 298 26.61 18.04 9.76
N LEU A 299 26.67 16.85 10.38
CA LEU A 299 26.69 16.69 11.84
C LEU A 299 28.02 17.20 12.43
N GLU A 300 29.14 16.96 11.75
CA GLU A 300 30.44 17.55 12.12
C GLU A 300 30.43 19.08 12.01
N ASP A 301 29.89 19.63 10.92
CA ASP A 301 29.77 21.09 10.73
C ASP A 301 28.86 21.75 11.79
N LEU A 302 27.79 21.07 12.20
CA LEU A 302 26.89 21.54 13.25
C LEU A 302 27.57 21.55 14.62
N LYS A 303 28.35 20.52 14.96
CA LYS A 303 29.16 20.49 16.19
C LYS A 303 30.16 21.65 16.21
N LEU A 304 30.79 21.95 15.08
CA LEU A 304 31.73 23.07 14.97
C LEU A 304 31.05 24.43 15.17
N LYS A 305 29.84 24.61 14.61
CA LYS A 305 29.04 25.84 14.79
C LYS A 305 28.51 25.99 16.21
N GLU A 306 28.11 24.90 16.85
CA GLU A 306 27.68 24.90 18.26
C GLU A 306 28.81 25.40 19.15
N GLN A 307 30.05 24.94 18.93
CA GLN A 307 31.22 25.39 19.67
C GLN A 307 31.49 26.90 19.47
N GLN A 308 31.35 27.41 18.24
CA GLN A 308 31.44 28.85 17.95
C GLN A 308 30.32 29.67 18.61
N ILE A 309 29.12 29.12 18.74
CA ILE A 309 27.99 29.79 19.42
C ILE A 309 28.26 29.85 20.93
N ILE A 310 28.80 28.79 21.53
CA ILE A 310 29.19 28.75 22.95
C ILE A 310 30.23 29.83 23.26
N GLU A 311 31.26 29.99 22.41
CA GLU A 311 32.27 31.06 22.55
C GLU A 311 31.67 32.46 22.42
N LYS A 312 30.71 32.66 21.50
CA LYS A 312 29.98 33.93 21.37
C LYS A 312 29.12 34.22 22.60
N ILE A 313 28.46 33.21 23.17
CA ILE A 313 27.66 33.37 24.41
C ILE A 313 28.56 33.76 25.59
N GLN A 314 29.75 33.16 25.73
CA GLN A 314 30.73 33.56 26.75
C GLN A 314 31.21 35.00 26.56
N THR A 315 31.42 35.42 25.31
CA THR A 315 31.79 36.80 24.97
C THR A 315 30.67 37.79 25.30
N ILE A 316 29.41 37.42 25.04
CA ILE A 316 28.23 38.23 25.38
C ILE A 316 28.10 38.35 26.90
N LYS A 317 28.27 37.26 27.67
CA LYS A 317 28.27 37.30 29.15
C LYS A 317 29.28 38.32 29.70
N LYS A 318 30.53 38.32 29.20
CA LYS A 318 31.53 39.33 29.60
C LYS A 318 31.12 40.76 29.27
N LYS A 319 30.44 40.98 28.14
CA LYS A 319 29.92 42.31 27.77
C LYS A 319 28.75 42.73 28.67
N THR A 320 27.88 41.79 29.05
CA THR A 320 26.77 42.05 29.97
C THR A 320 27.28 42.44 31.36
N GLU A 321 28.30 41.76 31.88
CA GLU A 321 28.96 42.14 33.16
C GLU A 321 29.57 43.55 33.10
N MET A 322 30.19 43.95 31.98
CA MET A 322 30.67 45.34 31.80
C MET A 322 29.53 46.36 31.76
N ILE A 323 28.39 46.02 31.15
CA ILE A 323 27.22 46.89 31.10
C ILE A 323 26.62 47.06 32.50
N GLU A 324 26.59 46.00 33.32
CA GLU A 324 26.15 46.09 34.72
C GLU A 324 27.06 47.02 35.55
N LEU A 325 28.37 46.93 35.35
CA LEU A 325 29.34 47.82 36.00
C LEU A 325 29.16 49.30 35.56
N GLN A 326 28.86 49.54 34.28
CA GLN A 326 28.54 50.89 33.77
C GLN A 326 27.21 51.40 34.32
N ASN A 327 26.20 50.54 34.47
CA ASN A 327 24.91 50.89 35.05
C ASN A 327 25.00 51.26 36.53
N GLN A 328 25.87 50.61 37.31
CA GLN A 328 26.19 51.04 38.68
C GLN A 328 26.79 52.46 38.69
N LYS A 329 27.71 52.76 37.77
CA LYS A 329 28.30 54.10 37.64
C LYS A 329 27.27 55.16 37.24
N ILE A 330 26.30 54.81 36.40
CA ILE A 330 25.17 55.67 36.02
C ILE A 330 24.24 55.92 37.22
N GLN A 331 24.04 54.93 38.09
CA GLN A 331 23.28 55.13 39.34
C GLN A 331 23.98 56.09 40.31
N GLU A 332 25.30 55.99 40.47
CA GLU A 332 26.08 56.94 41.27
C GLU A 332 25.93 58.38 40.74
N LEU A 333 26.04 58.56 39.41
CA LEU A 333 25.84 59.86 38.75
C LEU A 333 24.40 60.38 38.86
N LYS A 334 23.39 59.50 38.88
CA LYS A 334 21.99 59.88 39.09
C LYS A 334 21.75 60.42 40.50
N ILE A 335 22.36 59.81 41.51
CA ILE A 335 22.29 60.29 42.90
C ILE A 335 22.94 61.69 43.02
N GLU A 336 24.03 61.93 42.28
CA GLU A 336 24.67 63.24 42.20
C GLU A 336 23.80 64.30 41.49
N CYS A 337 23.05 63.90 40.46
CA CYS A 337 22.07 64.75 39.78
C CYS A 337 20.81 65.04 40.62
N GLU A 338 20.33 64.07 41.41
CA GLU A 338 19.19 64.25 42.31
C GLU A 338 19.50 65.25 43.43
N ASN A 339 20.74 65.27 43.94
CA ASN A 339 21.20 66.28 44.89
C ASN A 339 21.22 67.70 44.29
N LYS A 340 21.46 67.85 42.98
CA LYS A 340 21.36 69.14 42.25
C LYS A 340 19.91 69.50 41.88
N SER A 341 19.01 68.52 41.79
CA SER A 341 17.58 68.72 41.49
C SER A 341 16.79 69.31 42.66
N ILE A 342 17.29 69.20 43.89
CA ILE A 342 16.67 69.78 45.09
C ILE A 342 16.73 71.31 45.07
N GLU A 343 17.69 71.90 44.35
CA GLU A 343 17.83 73.36 44.16
C GLU A 343 16.82 73.94 43.14
N ASN A 344 16.24 73.12 42.26
CA ASN A 344 15.38 73.57 41.15
C ASN A 344 13.87 73.44 41.42
N ASN A 345 13.47 72.88 42.57
CA ASN A 345 12.07 72.62 42.92
C ASN A 345 11.28 73.87 43.36
N ASN A 346 11.89 75.05 43.43
CA ASN A 346 11.19 76.32 43.69
C ASN A 346 10.49 76.92 42.44
N LEU A 347 10.72 76.36 41.25
CA LEU A 347 10.12 76.86 40.00
C LEU A 347 8.91 76.05 39.51
N TYR A 348 8.70 74.84 40.04
CA TYR A 348 7.62 73.93 39.60
C TYR A 348 6.26 74.24 40.26
N SER A 349 6.26 74.97 41.38
CA SER A 349 5.05 75.35 42.13
C SER A 349 4.14 76.36 41.40
N GLN A 350 4.59 76.95 40.28
CA GLN A 350 3.82 77.92 39.49
C GLN A 350 3.09 77.30 38.27
N LEU A 351 3.37 76.04 37.92
CA LEU A 351 2.76 75.36 36.77
C LEU A 351 1.51 74.54 37.13
N LEU A 352 1.32 74.22 38.41
CA LEU A 352 0.24 73.35 38.90
C LEU A 352 -1.13 74.05 39.01
N GLU A 353 -1.18 75.38 38.94
CA GLU A 353 -2.45 76.13 38.95
C GLU A 353 -3.17 76.15 37.59
N LYS A 354 -2.48 75.85 36.48
CA LYS A 354 -3.10 75.88 35.14
C LYS A 354 -3.71 74.54 34.68
N GLU A 355 -3.31 73.42 35.26
CA GLU A 355 -3.85 72.10 34.86
C GLU A 355 -5.20 71.77 35.51
N ASN A 356 -5.54 72.40 36.64
CA ASN A 356 -6.79 72.13 37.36
C ASN A 356 -8.04 72.78 36.73
N TYR A 357 -7.88 73.66 35.75
CA TYR A 357 -9.00 74.22 34.97
C TYR A 357 -9.44 73.29 33.81
N ILE A 358 -8.55 72.43 33.31
CA ILE A 358 -8.82 71.56 32.15
C ILE A 358 -9.55 70.27 32.55
N LYS A 359 -9.36 69.81 33.80
CA LYS A 359 -10.03 68.61 34.34
C LYS A 359 -11.49 68.81 34.73
N GLN A 360 -11.97 70.05 34.82
CA GLN A 360 -13.37 70.36 35.17
C GLN A 360 -14.34 70.35 33.97
N LEU A 361 -13.84 70.32 32.72
CA LEU A 361 -14.69 70.27 31.51
C LEU A 361 -14.99 68.86 30.98
N GLN A 362 -14.36 67.81 31.53
CA GLN A 362 -14.54 66.44 31.02
C GLN A 362 -15.45 65.54 31.88
N ASN A 363 -15.99 66.05 32.99
CA ASN A 363 -16.84 65.29 33.92
C ASN A 363 -18.35 65.64 33.87
N GLN A 364 -18.82 66.32 32.82
CA GLN A 364 -20.25 66.51 32.54
C GLN A 364 -20.60 66.08 31.12
N ALA A 365 -20.68 64.76 30.90
CA ALA A 365 -21.51 64.09 29.89
C ALA A 365 -21.25 62.57 29.97
N GLU A 366 -21.81 61.92 30.99
CA GLU A 366 -23.04 61.13 30.84
C GLU A 366 -22.77 59.63 30.72
N SER A 367 -22.77 59.05 31.92
CA SER A 367 -23.58 57.90 32.31
C SER A 367 -24.96 57.82 31.61
N MET A 368 -24.99 57.46 30.33
CA MET A 368 -26.17 56.87 29.70
C MET A 368 -25.79 56.25 28.36
N ARG A 369 -25.18 55.05 28.35
CA ARG A 369 -25.14 54.16 27.13
C ARG A 369 -24.53 52.77 27.31
N ILE A 370 -24.76 52.11 28.43
CA ILE A 370 -24.29 50.72 28.63
C ILE A 370 -25.32 49.66 28.16
N LYS A 371 -26.57 50.03 27.85
CA LYS A 371 -27.59 49.06 27.36
C LYS A 371 -27.71 48.90 25.84
N ASN A 372 -26.89 49.57 25.03
CA ASN A 372 -26.96 49.48 23.56
C ASN A 372 -25.63 49.10 22.85
N ARG A 373 -24.60 48.66 23.58
CA ARG A 373 -23.29 48.33 22.99
C ARG A 373 -23.05 46.85 22.64
N LEU A 374 -23.99 45.95 22.96
CA LEU A 374 -23.93 44.54 22.53
C LEU A 374 -24.63 44.25 21.21
N LYS A 375 -25.37 45.23 20.64
CA LYS A 375 -25.96 45.13 19.30
C LYS A 375 -25.08 45.69 18.17
N LYS A 376 -23.93 46.28 18.51
CA LYS A 376 -22.96 46.87 17.55
C LYS A 376 -21.74 46.00 17.26
N ILE A 377 -21.55 44.90 17.99
CA ILE A 377 -20.46 43.93 17.77
C ILE A 377 -20.74 43.00 16.57
N LEU A 378 -21.99 42.99 16.07
CA LEU A 378 -22.41 42.20 14.90
C LEU A 378 -22.78 43.09 13.70
N ASN A 379 -22.00 44.14 13.44
CA ASN A 379 -21.98 44.77 12.13
C ASN A 379 -20.84 44.15 11.32
N PHE A 380 -21.17 43.51 10.19
CA PHE A 380 -20.25 42.87 9.24
C PHE A 380 -19.12 43.81 8.73
N SER A 381 -19.15 45.11 9.06
CA SER A 381 -18.06 46.05 8.78
C SER A 381 -16.90 46.01 9.79
N PHE A 382 -17.10 45.59 11.05
CA PHE A 382 -16.00 45.45 12.02
C PHE A 382 -15.09 44.27 11.66
N ILE A 383 -15.68 43.16 11.21
CA ILE A 383 -14.95 42.02 10.63
C ILE A 383 -14.20 42.47 9.37
N LYS A 384 -14.77 43.35 8.55
CA LYS A 384 -14.10 43.93 7.36
C LYS A 384 -12.91 44.82 7.75
N TYR A 385 -12.98 45.51 8.89
CA TYR A 385 -11.89 46.35 9.42
C TYR A 385 -10.76 45.52 10.04
N VAL A 386 -11.07 44.47 10.80
CA VAL A 386 -10.09 43.47 11.28
C VAL A 386 -9.45 42.74 10.11
N ARG A 387 -10.21 42.41 9.07
CA ARG A 387 -9.70 41.86 7.79
C ARG A 387 -8.73 42.83 7.10
N LYS A 388 -9.00 44.14 7.15
CA LYS A 388 -8.12 45.17 6.56
C LYS A 388 -6.83 45.35 7.36
N ILE A 389 -6.89 45.29 8.70
CA ILE A 389 -5.71 45.43 9.58
C ILE A 389 -4.82 44.17 9.56
N ILE A 390 -5.40 42.97 9.59
CA ILE A 390 -4.65 41.70 9.45
C ILE A 390 -4.04 41.57 8.04
N ASN A 391 -4.76 42.00 6.99
CA ASN A 391 -4.26 41.98 5.61
C ASN A 391 -3.07 42.93 5.36
N ILE A 392 -2.89 43.98 6.17
CA ILE A 392 -1.84 44.99 5.98
C ILE A 392 -0.55 44.63 6.74
N ILE A 393 -0.63 43.81 7.80
CA ILE A 393 0.51 43.56 8.70
C ILE A 393 1.14 42.16 8.51
N PHE A 394 0.40 41.13 8.07
CA PHE A 394 0.91 39.73 8.09
C PHE A 394 0.92 38.98 6.74
N ARG A 395 0.44 39.60 5.66
CA ARG A 395 0.45 38.95 4.33
C ARG A 395 1.67 39.36 3.52
N ARG A 396 2.69 38.52 3.54
CA ARG A 396 3.83 38.66 2.63
C ARG A 396 3.46 38.07 1.26
N LYS A 397 3.51 38.90 0.22
CA LYS A 397 3.31 38.45 -1.17
C LYS A 397 4.65 38.09 -1.79
N PHE A 398 4.67 37.00 -2.52
CA PHE A 398 5.78 36.51 -3.30
C PHE A 398 5.35 36.46 -4.76
N LYS A 399 6.18 37.05 -5.61
CA LYS A 399 6.00 37.05 -7.06
C LYS A 399 7.22 36.38 -7.67
N PHE A 400 6.98 35.43 -8.56
CA PHE A 400 8.04 34.70 -9.26
C PHE A 400 7.98 35.04 -10.74
N LYS A 401 9.15 35.08 -11.38
CA LYS A 401 9.26 35.08 -12.83
C LYS A 401 9.19 33.63 -13.29
N LEU A 402 8.22 33.33 -14.16
CA LEU A 402 8.13 32.04 -14.82
C LEU A 402 9.26 31.95 -15.83
N GLN A 403 10.22 31.06 -15.60
CA GLN A 403 11.26 30.73 -16.57
C GLN A 403 10.87 29.41 -17.24
N PRO A 404 10.48 29.40 -18.53
CA PRO A 404 10.20 28.16 -19.24
C PRO A 404 11.49 27.33 -19.34
N VAL A 405 11.39 26.04 -19.08
CA VAL A 405 12.52 25.10 -19.16
C VAL A 405 12.00 23.85 -19.87
N HIS A 406 12.63 23.50 -21.00
CA HIS A 406 12.25 22.42 -21.91
C HIS A 406 10.83 22.52 -22.51
N HIS A 407 10.73 22.37 -23.83
CA HIS A 407 9.47 22.10 -24.56
C HIS A 407 8.30 23.09 -24.34
N LEU A 408 8.58 24.34 -23.93
CA LEU A 408 7.62 25.44 -23.86
C LEU A 408 8.11 26.63 -24.69
N GLU A 409 7.28 27.13 -25.61
CA GLU A 409 7.58 28.31 -26.42
C GLU A 409 6.44 29.34 -26.34
N TRP A 410 6.78 30.63 -26.30
CA TRP A 410 5.79 31.71 -26.26
C TRP A 410 5.47 32.19 -27.68
N SER A 411 4.22 32.03 -28.13
CA SER A 411 3.77 32.45 -29.45
C SER A 411 2.32 32.93 -29.42
N ASN A 412 1.99 33.99 -30.15
CA ASN A 412 0.63 34.55 -30.28
C ASN A 412 -0.10 34.84 -28.95
N GLY A 413 0.62 35.15 -27.87
CA GLY A 413 0.03 35.45 -26.55
C GLY A 413 -0.28 34.23 -25.69
N LYS A 414 0.15 33.02 -26.11
CA LYS A 414 -0.01 31.76 -25.39
C LYS A 414 1.30 30.98 -25.29
N TRP A 415 1.35 30.03 -24.37
CA TRP A 415 2.41 29.04 -24.27
C TRP A 415 2.07 27.82 -25.13
N LEU A 416 2.98 27.43 -26.03
CA LEU A 416 2.90 26.23 -26.85
C LEU A 416 3.67 25.09 -26.19
N VAL A 417 3.08 23.90 -26.15
CA VAL A 417 3.70 22.66 -25.63
C VAL A 417 4.32 21.88 -26.78
N LEU A 418 5.65 21.73 -26.77
CA LEU A 418 6.44 21.17 -27.87
C LEU A 418 7.02 19.77 -27.60
N GLY A 419 6.70 19.14 -26.48
CA GLY A 419 7.32 17.90 -26.04
C GLY A 419 6.71 17.33 -24.76
N ARG A 420 7.33 16.29 -24.19
CA ARG A 420 6.73 15.44 -23.14
C ARG A 420 6.91 15.93 -21.69
N ASP A 421 7.65 17.01 -21.45
CA ASP A 421 7.92 17.53 -20.10
C ASP A 421 7.84 19.08 -20.00
N PRO A 422 6.69 19.70 -20.35
CA PRO A 422 6.54 21.15 -20.32
C PRO A 422 6.46 21.68 -18.88
N HIS A 423 7.42 22.52 -18.46
CA HIS A 423 7.41 23.10 -17.12
C HIS A 423 8.05 24.50 -17.01
N PHE A 424 7.72 25.20 -15.93
CA PHE A 424 8.37 26.44 -15.53
C PHE A 424 9.18 26.25 -14.26
N ILE A 425 10.38 26.84 -14.23
CA ILE A 425 11.08 27.12 -12.98
C ILE A 425 10.67 28.50 -12.49
N LEU A 426 10.22 28.58 -11.24
CA LEU A 426 9.79 29.82 -10.60
C LEU A 426 11.02 30.50 -9.99
N LYS A 427 11.57 31.49 -10.70
CA LYS A 427 12.73 32.28 -10.24
C LYS A 427 12.33 33.61 -9.61
N GLY A 428 12.89 33.89 -8.44
CA GLY A 428 12.85 35.23 -7.82
C GLY A 428 12.69 35.20 -6.31
N GLY A 429 13.55 35.95 -5.60
CA GLY A 429 13.44 36.21 -4.16
C GLY A 429 13.46 34.97 -3.24
N SER A 430 13.23 35.20 -1.95
CA SER A 430 13.05 34.13 -0.94
C SER A 430 11.69 33.44 -1.12
N TYR A 431 11.62 32.12 -1.01
CA TYR A 431 10.36 31.35 -1.07
C TYR A 431 9.54 31.46 0.24
N PRO A 432 8.20 31.29 0.19
CA PRO A 432 7.39 31.20 1.39
C PRO A 432 7.66 29.88 2.14
N SER A 433 7.91 29.96 3.45
CA SER A 433 8.05 28.80 4.35
C SER A 433 6.87 28.70 5.33
N SER A 434 5.65 28.77 4.79
CA SER A 434 4.42 28.81 5.60
C SER A 434 3.20 28.44 4.77
N TRP A 435 2.04 28.40 5.43
CA TRP A 435 0.75 28.37 4.74
C TRP A 435 0.65 29.52 3.74
N THR A 436 0.36 29.17 2.49
CA THR A 436 0.45 30.07 1.35
C THR A 436 -0.78 29.89 0.48
N ILE A 437 -1.43 31.00 0.15
CA ILE A 437 -2.45 31.04 -0.89
C ILE A 437 -1.75 31.25 -2.22
N ILE A 438 -1.99 30.37 -3.18
CA ILE A 438 -1.57 30.52 -4.56
C ILE A 438 -2.80 30.93 -5.37
N GLN A 439 -2.69 32.03 -6.11
CA GLN A 439 -3.74 32.52 -6.99
C GLN A 439 -3.17 32.68 -8.40
N TRP A 440 -3.90 32.25 -9.42
CA TRP A 440 -3.49 32.36 -10.81
C TRP A 440 -4.72 32.43 -11.73
N ARG A 441 -4.51 32.87 -12.96
CA ARG A 441 -5.49 32.79 -14.04
C ARG A 441 -4.93 31.91 -15.13
N ALA A 442 -5.71 30.94 -15.60
CA ALA A 442 -5.26 30.05 -16.65
C ALA A 442 -6.41 29.58 -17.56
N SER A 443 -6.07 29.31 -18.82
CA SER A 443 -6.95 28.68 -19.80
C SER A 443 -6.12 27.70 -20.63
N ALA A 444 -6.71 26.60 -21.08
CA ALA A 444 -6.01 25.62 -21.93
C ALA A 444 -6.98 25.03 -22.95
N ASN A 445 -6.46 24.62 -24.11
CA ASN A 445 -7.27 24.11 -25.22
C ASN A 445 -7.93 22.74 -24.95
N SER A 446 -7.38 21.98 -24.00
CA SER A 446 -7.94 20.76 -23.43
C SER A 446 -7.70 20.75 -21.91
N SER A 447 -8.21 19.75 -21.18
CA SER A 447 -8.02 19.70 -19.74
C SER A 447 -6.58 19.30 -19.38
N ALA A 448 -5.89 20.16 -18.62
CA ALA A 448 -4.55 19.88 -18.10
C ALA A 448 -4.48 20.08 -16.59
N LEU A 449 -3.68 19.26 -15.92
CA LEU A 449 -3.41 19.36 -14.49
C LEU A 449 -2.22 20.28 -14.25
N LEU A 450 -2.36 21.23 -13.33
CA LEU A 450 -1.26 22.09 -12.91
C LEU A 450 -0.66 21.55 -11.61
N ARG A 451 0.63 21.23 -11.59
CA ARG A 451 1.33 20.66 -10.41
C ARG A 451 2.51 21.53 -10.01
N LEU A 452 2.67 21.78 -8.72
CA LEU A 452 3.77 22.56 -8.15
C LEU A 452 4.72 21.65 -7.38
N TYR A 453 5.93 21.48 -7.89
CA TYR A 453 7.03 20.81 -7.23
C TYR A 453 7.85 21.79 -6.39
N TYR A 454 8.38 21.31 -5.28
CA TYR A 454 9.36 22.03 -4.46
C TYR A 454 10.60 21.17 -4.28
N ASP A 455 11.75 21.82 -4.15
CA ASP A 455 13.04 21.18 -3.88
C ASP A 455 13.63 21.82 -2.62
N THR A 456 14.06 21.00 -1.66
CA THR A 456 14.76 21.43 -0.43
C THR A 456 16.26 21.12 -0.44
N GLY A 457 16.84 20.85 -1.62
CA GLY A 457 18.27 20.60 -1.84
C GLY A 457 18.61 19.22 -2.43
N GLY A 458 17.60 18.41 -2.78
CA GLY A 458 17.75 17.05 -3.31
C GLY A 458 17.31 16.86 -4.77
N GLY A 459 16.79 17.93 -5.41
CA GLY A 459 16.12 17.87 -6.70
C GLY A 459 14.61 17.65 -6.57
N PHE A 460 13.88 17.75 -7.68
CA PHE A 460 12.43 17.55 -7.69
C PHE A 460 12.06 16.07 -7.69
N SER A 461 11.04 15.70 -6.92
CA SER A 461 10.48 14.35 -6.85
C SER A 461 8.95 14.39 -6.71
N GLU A 462 8.27 13.31 -7.10
CA GLU A 462 6.80 13.23 -7.07
C GLU A 462 6.21 13.40 -5.66
N ASN A 463 6.89 12.87 -4.65
CA ASN A 463 6.51 13.02 -3.24
C ASN A 463 6.72 14.46 -2.69
N GLN A 464 7.40 15.33 -3.44
CA GLN A 464 7.63 16.74 -3.12
C GLN A 464 6.85 17.66 -4.07
N SER A 465 5.57 17.35 -4.25
CA SER A 465 4.68 18.09 -5.14
C SER A 465 3.33 18.41 -4.52
N PHE A 466 2.66 19.42 -5.07
CA PHE A 466 1.29 19.81 -4.75
C PHE A 466 0.48 19.90 -6.04
N ASN A 467 -0.66 19.21 -6.08
CA ASN A 467 -1.63 19.38 -7.18
C ASN A 467 -2.39 20.71 -6.99
N LEU A 468 -2.32 21.60 -7.98
CA LEU A 468 -3.01 22.90 -7.95
C LEU A 468 -4.40 22.83 -8.62
N GLY A 469 -4.74 21.73 -9.30
CA GLY A 469 -6.03 21.48 -9.94
C GLY A 469 -5.98 21.52 -11.48
N LYS A 470 -7.08 21.08 -12.10
CA LYS A 470 -7.25 21.04 -13.57
C LYS A 470 -7.62 22.43 -14.11
N ILE A 471 -6.92 22.87 -15.15
CA ILE A 471 -7.30 23.99 -16.01
C ILE A 471 -8.00 23.46 -17.26
N GLY A 472 -8.93 24.22 -17.83
CA GLY A 472 -9.71 23.81 -19.01
C GLY A 472 -10.01 24.98 -19.95
N ASN A 473 -10.96 24.77 -20.88
CA ASN A 473 -11.29 25.70 -21.98
C ASN A 473 -12.01 26.99 -21.57
N ASP A 474 -12.28 27.20 -20.27
CA ASP A 474 -12.89 28.43 -19.79
C ASP A 474 -11.91 29.60 -19.91
N ILE A 475 -12.17 30.50 -20.86
CA ILE A 475 -11.37 31.70 -21.08
C ILE A 475 -11.33 32.53 -19.79
N ASN A 476 -10.13 32.79 -19.26
CA ASN A 476 -9.88 33.72 -18.14
C ASN A 476 -10.51 33.37 -16.77
N ARG A 477 -10.56 32.09 -16.38
CA ARG A 477 -10.97 31.68 -15.03
C ARG A 477 -9.88 31.97 -13.98
N ASP A 478 -10.26 32.57 -12.86
CA ASP A 478 -9.39 32.76 -11.69
C ASP A 478 -9.41 31.50 -10.79
N TYR A 479 -8.23 31.01 -10.44
CA TYR A 479 -7.99 29.87 -9.57
C TYR A 479 -7.33 30.32 -8.26
N GLU A 480 -7.66 29.62 -7.17
CA GLU A 480 -7.07 29.84 -5.85
C GLU A 480 -6.91 28.49 -5.14
N CYS A 481 -5.72 28.21 -4.62
CA CYS A 481 -5.47 27.07 -3.72
C CYS A 481 -4.69 27.52 -2.47
N VAL A 482 -4.71 26.68 -1.43
CA VAL A 482 -4.01 26.95 -0.16
C VAL A 482 -3.14 25.77 0.19
N ILE A 483 -1.83 25.94 0.19
CA ILE A 483 -0.85 24.88 0.49
C ILE A 483 0.03 25.25 1.69
N CYS A 484 0.67 24.28 2.33
CA CYS A 484 1.68 24.52 3.35
C CYS A 484 3.05 24.20 2.77
N LEU A 485 3.79 25.23 2.40
CA LEU A 485 5.15 25.09 1.86
C LEU A 485 6.14 24.79 3.01
N PRO A 486 7.05 23.81 2.86
CA PRO A 486 8.04 23.46 3.87
C PRO A 486 9.08 24.56 4.08
N GLU A 487 9.84 24.44 5.16
CA GLU A 487 11.00 25.30 5.40
C GLU A 487 12.15 24.93 4.44
N ASN A 488 13.02 25.90 4.13
CA ASN A 488 14.20 25.72 3.27
C ASN A 488 13.94 25.28 1.83
N ILE A 489 12.96 25.89 1.14
CA ILE A 489 12.80 25.67 -0.30
C ILE A 489 13.96 26.33 -1.06
N HIS A 490 14.64 25.54 -1.88
CA HIS A 490 15.71 25.96 -2.78
C HIS A 490 15.18 26.31 -4.18
N LEU A 491 14.18 25.57 -4.67
CA LEU A 491 13.59 25.80 -5.99
C LEU A 491 12.11 25.40 -6.02
N LEU A 492 11.33 26.10 -6.86
CA LEU A 492 9.96 25.73 -7.18
C LEU A 492 9.85 25.48 -8.69
N ARG A 493 9.16 24.40 -9.05
CA ARG A 493 8.88 24.00 -10.44
C ARG A 493 7.37 23.85 -10.62
N LEU A 494 6.83 24.37 -11.70
CA LEU A 494 5.40 24.34 -12.02
C LEU A 494 5.20 23.61 -13.34
N ASP A 495 4.54 22.48 -13.27
CA ASP A 495 4.34 21.56 -14.39
C ASP A 495 2.91 21.61 -14.86
N ILE A 496 2.76 21.36 -16.15
CA ILE A 496 1.47 21.21 -16.78
C ILE A 496 1.37 19.81 -17.41
N GLU A 497 0.52 18.97 -16.83
CA GLU A 497 0.36 17.57 -17.21
C GLU A 497 -0.93 17.38 -18.00
N GLY A 498 -0.86 16.76 -19.18
CA GLY A 498 -2.01 16.44 -20.03
C GLY A 498 -1.74 16.60 -21.52
N GLU A 499 -2.69 16.16 -22.35
CA GLU A 499 -2.63 16.29 -23.82
C GLU A 499 -3.10 17.69 -24.27
N ILE A 500 -2.36 18.73 -23.86
CA ILE A 500 -2.57 20.10 -24.31
C ILE A 500 -1.55 20.48 -25.38
N SER A 501 -1.95 21.33 -26.32
CA SER A 501 -1.04 21.93 -27.30
C SER A 501 -0.76 23.40 -27.03
N GLU A 502 -1.67 24.10 -26.34
CA GLU A 502 -1.49 25.50 -25.95
C GLU A 502 -2.26 25.89 -24.67
N PHE A 503 -1.71 26.81 -23.88
CA PHE A 503 -2.34 27.34 -22.67
C PHE A 503 -1.93 28.79 -22.36
N GLU A 504 -2.74 29.47 -21.56
CA GLU A 504 -2.46 30.78 -20.96
C GLU A 504 -2.26 30.60 -19.45
N LEU A 505 -1.27 31.30 -18.88
CA LEU A 505 -1.04 31.35 -17.45
C LEU A 505 -0.60 32.76 -17.04
N GLU A 506 -1.43 33.43 -16.26
CA GLU A 506 -1.22 34.81 -15.82
C GLU A 506 -1.42 34.97 -14.31
N ASN A 507 -0.89 36.07 -13.76
CA ASN A 507 -1.16 36.52 -12.39
C ASN A 507 -0.87 35.49 -11.28
N LEU A 508 0.06 34.57 -11.50
CA LEU A 508 0.53 33.62 -10.49
C LEU A 508 1.14 34.38 -9.31
N THR A 509 0.47 34.31 -8.16
CA THR A 509 0.86 35.03 -6.94
C THR A 509 0.77 34.13 -5.73
N PHE A 510 1.76 34.23 -4.86
CA PHE A 510 1.86 33.47 -3.62
C PHE A 510 1.70 34.45 -2.46
N THR A 511 0.82 34.15 -1.51
CA THR A 511 0.58 35.03 -0.35
C THR A 511 0.61 34.21 0.93
N SER A 512 1.60 34.45 1.80
CA SER A 512 1.65 33.83 3.13
C SER A 512 0.44 34.23 3.96
N ILE A 513 -0.13 33.26 4.67
CA ILE A 513 -1.26 33.43 5.57
C ILE A 513 -0.99 32.79 6.93
N SER A 514 -1.65 33.31 7.95
CA SER A 514 -1.52 32.82 9.32
C SER A 514 -2.38 31.58 9.58
N ARG A 515 -2.05 30.81 10.63
CA ARG A 515 -2.87 29.68 11.10
C ARG A 515 -4.32 30.10 11.43
N LEU A 516 -4.50 31.28 12.01
CA LEU A 516 -5.83 31.86 12.28
C LEU A 516 -6.67 32.04 11.00
N GLU A 517 -6.00 32.40 9.91
CA GLU A 517 -6.66 32.62 8.62
C GLU A 517 -7.03 31.30 7.92
N VAL A 518 -6.18 30.28 8.02
CA VAL A 518 -6.47 28.90 7.61
C VAL A 518 -7.71 28.37 8.32
N PHE A 519 -7.76 28.54 9.65
CA PHE A 519 -8.91 28.14 10.46
C PHE A 519 -10.19 28.87 10.06
N TYR A 520 -10.12 30.20 9.86
CA TYR A 520 -11.25 31.00 9.41
C TYR A 520 -11.78 30.58 8.04
N LYS A 521 -10.89 30.29 7.08
CA LYS A 521 -11.28 29.80 5.74
C LYS A 521 -11.94 28.42 5.82
N SER A 522 -11.37 27.49 6.59
CA SER A 522 -11.99 26.18 6.84
C SER A 522 -13.39 26.33 7.46
N PHE A 523 -13.55 27.23 8.42
CA PHE A 523 -14.83 27.48 9.09
C PHE A 523 -15.88 28.05 8.14
N ILE A 524 -15.53 29.07 7.34
CA ILE A 524 -16.44 29.62 6.33
C ILE A 524 -16.84 28.58 5.29
N ASN A 525 -15.88 27.78 4.82
CA ASN A 525 -16.16 26.74 3.85
C ASN A 525 -17.12 25.69 4.45
N HIS A 526 -16.92 25.32 5.71
CA HIS A 526 -17.83 24.44 6.44
C HIS A 526 -19.26 25.04 6.54
N CYS A 527 -19.38 26.35 6.81
CA CYS A 527 -20.66 27.05 6.81
C CYS A 527 -21.32 27.09 5.43
N ARG A 528 -20.54 27.29 4.35
CA ARG A 528 -21.03 27.28 2.96
C ARG A 528 -21.53 25.91 2.51
N LYS A 529 -20.75 24.85 2.74
CA LYS A 529 -21.13 23.46 2.41
C LYS A 529 -22.41 23.02 3.13
N ARG A 530 -22.63 23.50 4.36
CA ARG A 530 -23.86 23.24 5.13
C ARG A 530 -25.02 24.20 4.81
N ASN A 531 -24.84 25.11 3.87
CA ASN A 531 -25.85 26.07 3.43
C ASN A 531 -26.52 26.81 4.61
N ILE A 532 -25.71 27.21 5.61
CA ILE A 532 -26.20 27.84 6.84
C ILE A 532 -26.79 29.21 6.52
N LYS A 533 -28.10 29.37 6.70
CA LYS A 533 -28.84 30.55 6.24
C LYS A 533 -29.27 31.49 7.38
N ASN A 534 -29.21 31.06 8.63
CA ASN A 534 -29.72 31.84 9.77
C ASN A 534 -28.85 31.78 11.04
N TYR A 535 -29.12 32.70 11.97
CA TYR A 535 -28.37 32.87 13.22
C TYR A 535 -28.49 31.68 14.19
N LYS A 536 -29.63 30.97 14.19
CA LYS A 536 -29.86 29.83 15.09
C LYS A 536 -28.96 28.64 14.73
N GLU A 537 -28.81 28.36 13.45
CA GLU A 537 -27.91 27.31 12.94
C GLU A 537 -26.42 27.63 13.19
N LEU A 538 -26.03 28.89 12.97
CA LEU A 538 -24.66 29.33 13.26
C LEU A 538 -24.34 29.24 14.76
N TYR A 539 -25.28 29.63 15.63
CA TYR A 539 -25.12 29.51 17.08
C TYR A 539 -25.00 28.05 17.53
N SER A 540 -25.81 27.15 16.96
CA SER A 540 -25.71 25.70 17.21
C SER A 540 -24.34 25.15 16.80
N LEU A 541 -23.82 25.56 15.64
CA LEU A 541 -22.49 25.17 15.18
C LEU A 541 -21.38 25.68 16.12
N ILE A 542 -21.46 26.94 16.55
CA ILE A 542 -20.50 27.54 17.49
C ILE A 542 -20.58 26.84 18.85
N LYS A 543 -21.78 26.48 19.33
CA LYS A 543 -21.96 25.72 20.57
C LYS A 543 -21.34 24.33 20.46
N LYS A 544 -21.56 23.63 19.34
CA LYS A 544 -20.90 22.34 19.05
C LYS A 544 -19.39 22.47 18.99
N LEU A 545 -18.88 23.52 18.35
CA LEU A 545 -17.45 23.81 18.28
C LEU A 545 -16.90 24.07 19.69
N PHE A 546 -17.60 24.82 20.54
CA PHE A 546 -17.18 25.11 21.91
C PHE A 546 -17.18 23.86 22.81
N ILE A 547 -18.18 22.99 22.64
CA ILE A 547 -18.21 21.66 23.29
C ILE A 547 -17.02 20.82 22.81
N LEU A 548 -16.73 20.86 21.52
CA LEU A 548 -15.60 20.11 20.93
C LEU A 548 -14.25 20.65 21.41
N VAL A 549 -14.07 21.98 21.52
CA VAL A 549 -12.88 22.61 22.12
C VAL A 549 -12.72 22.17 23.58
N ARG A 550 -13.82 22.11 24.33
CA ARG A 550 -13.81 21.72 25.74
C ARG A 550 -13.50 20.24 25.94
N ARG A 551 -13.88 19.38 24.98
CA ARG A 551 -13.67 17.92 25.02
C ARG A 551 -12.31 17.50 24.44
N GLU A 552 -11.89 18.11 23.34
CA GLU A 552 -10.77 17.65 22.51
C GLU A 552 -9.66 18.71 22.36
N GLY A 553 -9.79 19.88 23.01
CA GLY A 553 -8.81 20.97 22.95
C GLY A 553 -8.79 21.75 21.62
N LEU A 554 -8.04 22.86 21.59
CA LEU A 554 -7.87 23.67 20.38
C LEU A 554 -7.00 23.01 19.30
N LYS A 555 -6.15 22.04 19.68
CA LYS A 555 -5.24 21.31 18.78
C LYS A 555 -5.99 20.35 17.84
N SER A 556 -7.01 19.64 18.32
CA SER A 556 -7.82 18.71 17.49
C SER A 556 -8.60 19.44 16.39
N ILE A 557 -9.13 20.61 16.72
CA ILE A 557 -9.85 21.48 15.78
C ILE A 557 -8.92 22.04 14.71
N TRP A 558 -7.70 22.40 15.10
CA TRP A 558 -6.65 22.79 14.16
C TRP A 558 -6.30 21.64 13.20
N TYR A 559 -6.15 20.41 13.69
CA TYR A 559 -5.87 19.25 12.86
C TYR A 559 -7.02 18.94 11.88
N ARG A 560 -8.28 19.01 12.33
CA ARG A 560 -9.47 18.85 11.47
C ARG A 560 -9.58 19.95 10.42
N ALA A 561 -9.21 21.19 10.76
CA ALA A 561 -9.14 22.30 9.81
C ALA A 561 -8.05 22.08 8.76
N LYS A 562 -6.87 21.57 9.18
CA LYS A 562 -5.78 21.16 8.28
C LYS A 562 -6.20 20.06 7.33
N GLN A 563 -6.80 18.97 7.85
CA GLN A 563 -7.28 17.83 7.04
C GLN A 563 -8.37 18.23 6.03
N LYS A 564 -9.35 19.05 6.44
CA LYS A 564 -10.42 19.49 5.53
C LYS A 564 -9.92 20.39 4.42
N LEU A 565 -8.88 21.20 4.67
CA LEU A 565 -8.24 22.00 3.63
C LEU A 565 -7.32 21.15 2.74
N SER A 566 -6.63 20.14 3.30
CA SER A 566 -5.79 19.23 2.52
C SER A 566 -6.59 18.27 1.63
N MET A 567 -7.80 17.89 2.03
CA MET A 567 -8.72 17.09 1.20
C MET A 567 -9.25 17.83 -0.03
N GLU A 568 -9.19 19.17 -0.07
CA GLU A 568 -9.58 19.97 -1.24
C GLU A 568 -8.47 20.07 -2.30
N LEU A 569 -7.25 19.60 -1.99
CA LEU A 569 -6.08 19.62 -2.89
C LEU A 569 -5.95 18.38 -3.79
N LEU A 570 -6.83 17.38 -3.62
CA LEU A 570 -6.98 16.27 -4.55
C LEU A 570 -8.10 16.63 -5.52
N SER A 571 -7.79 16.73 -6.81
CA SER A 571 -8.70 17.21 -7.84
C SER A 571 -9.87 16.25 -8.16
N GLU A 572 -10.03 15.16 -7.42
CA GLU A 572 -11.20 14.26 -7.36
C GLU A 572 -11.17 13.58 -5.97
N ASP A 573 -12.34 13.32 -5.36
CA ASP A 573 -12.43 12.54 -4.11
C ASP A 573 -11.81 11.15 -4.37
N PRO A 574 -10.81 10.66 -3.60
CA PRO A 574 -10.21 9.35 -3.83
C PRO A 574 -11.24 8.23 -3.96
N TYR A 575 -12.38 8.37 -3.28
CA TYR A 575 -13.46 7.41 -3.43
C TYR A 575 -14.24 7.58 -4.74
N GLU A 576 -14.42 8.80 -5.25
CA GLU A 576 -14.97 9.02 -6.59
C GLU A 576 -14.04 8.45 -7.67
N VAL A 577 -12.72 8.58 -7.52
CA VAL A 577 -11.74 7.94 -8.42
C VAL A 577 -11.87 6.42 -8.35
N PHE A 578 -11.89 5.85 -7.15
CA PHE A 578 -12.11 4.43 -6.94
C PHE A 578 -13.39 3.95 -7.63
N LEU A 579 -14.52 4.65 -7.42
CA LEU A 579 -15.78 4.33 -8.07
C LEU A 579 -15.69 4.42 -9.60
N ASN A 580 -14.99 5.40 -10.16
CA ASN A 580 -14.81 5.53 -11.61
C ASN A 580 -13.93 4.43 -12.23
N VAL A 581 -12.98 3.90 -11.47
CA VAL A 581 -12.14 2.77 -11.90
C VAL A 581 -12.88 1.45 -11.72
N SER A 582 -13.52 1.24 -10.57
CA SER A 582 -14.23 0.01 -10.22
C SER A 582 -15.53 -0.18 -11.02
N SER A 583 -16.20 0.90 -11.44
CA SER A 583 -17.44 0.85 -12.22
C SER A 583 -17.27 0.50 -13.69
N LYS A 584 -16.03 0.28 -14.18
CA LYS A 584 -15.75 -0.13 -15.57
C LYS A 584 -16.07 -1.59 -15.88
N VAL A 585 -16.80 -2.29 -15.01
CA VAL A 585 -17.25 -3.66 -15.30
C VAL A 585 -18.26 -3.61 -16.44
N ASP A 586 -17.88 -4.17 -17.59
CA ASP A 586 -18.74 -4.23 -18.76
C ASP A 586 -19.84 -5.27 -18.53
N LYS A 587 -21.09 -4.79 -18.52
CA LYS A 587 -22.28 -5.62 -18.37
C LYS A 587 -22.32 -6.76 -19.40
N GLU A 588 -21.91 -6.54 -20.64
CA GLU A 588 -21.93 -7.57 -21.68
C GLU A 588 -20.91 -8.68 -21.39
N ILE A 589 -19.74 -8.33 -20.84
CA ILE A 589 -18.75 -9.31 -20.39
C ILE A 589 -19.34 -10.16 -19.28
N VAL A 590 -19.93 -9.54 -18.24
CA VAL A 590 -20.55 -10.26 -17.13
C VAL A 590 -21.68 -11.18 -17.61
N LEU A 591 -22.56 -10.70 -18.50
CA LEU A 591 -23.63 -11.52 -19.09
C LEU A 591 -23.07 -12.72 -19.87
N SER A 592 -21.90 -12.58 -20.51
CA SER A 592 -21.22 -13.68 -21.18
C SER A 592 -20.62 -14.69 -20.18
N GLU A 593 -20.10 -14.22 -19.05
CA GLU A 593 -19.52 -15.05 -17.99
C GLU A 593 -20.58 -15.83 -17.22
N ILE A 594 -21.72 -15.21 -16.93
CA ILE A 594 -22.88 -15.87 -16.30
C ILE A 594 -23.31 -17.11 -17.10
N LYS A 595 -23.24 -17.06 -18.44
CA LYS A 595 -23.57 -18.21 -19.29
C LYS A 595 -22.61 -19.39 -19.06
N LYS A 596 -21.33 -19.10 -18.77
CA LYS A 596 -20.25 -20.07 -18.56
C LYS A 596 -20.21 -20.65 -17.14
N LEU A 597 -20.88 -20.03 -16.15
CA LEU A 597 -20.95 -20.56 -14.79
C LEU A 597 -21.52 -21.97 -14.77
N LYS A 598 -20.84 -22.89 -14.09
CA LYS A 598 -21.26 -24.29 -13.93
C LYS A 598 -22.38 -24.41 -12.90
N TYR A 599 -22.19 -23.75 -11.76
CA TYR A 599 -23.19 -23.63 -10.72
C TYR A 599 -23.90 -22.28 -10.85
N LYS A 600 -25.23 -22.28 -10.89
CA LYS A 600 -26.06 -21.09 -11.00
C LYS A 600 -27.01 -21.05 -9.79
N PRO A 601 -26.50 -20.74 -8.59
CA PRO A 601 -27.30 -20.69 -7.38
C PRO A 601 -28.47 -19.72 -7.53
N LYS A 602 -29.63 -20.06 -6.98
CA LYS A 602 -30.74 -19.12 -6.88
C LYS A 602 -30.64 -18.34 -5.57
N PHE A 603 -30.69 -17.01 -5.62
CA PHE A 603 -30.72 -16.15 -4.43
C PHE A 603 -32.15 -15.70 -4.09
N SER A 604 -32.57 -15.87 -2.84
CA SER A 604 -33.78 -15.27 -2.29
C SER A 604 -33.41 -14.01 -1.51
N VAL A 605 -33.71 -12.84 -2.06
CA VAL A 605 -33.47 -11.55 -1.38
C VAL A 605 -34.58 -11.34 -0.35
N ILE A 606 -34.21 -11.24 0.92
CA ILE A 606 -35.11 -11.09 2.07
C ILE A 606 -35.32 -9.59 2.33
N LEU A 607 -36.55 -9.12 2.15
CA LEU A 607 -36.89 -7.69 2.23
C LEU A 607 -38.08 -7.43 3.19
N PRO A 608 -37.82 -7.23 4.50
CA PRO A 608 -38.85 -6.76 5.43
C PRO A 608 -39.15 -5.27 5.18
N VAL A 609 -40.43 -4.90 5.10
CA VAL A 609 -40.87 -3.53 4.80
C VAL A 609 -41.76 -3.02 5.92
N TYR A 610 -41.42 -1.86 6.49
CA TYR A 610 -42.27 -1.13 7.42
C TYR A 610 -42.16 0.39 7.28
N ASN A 611 -43.22 1.06 6.85
CA ASN A 611 -43.32 2.53 6.89
C ASN A 611 -42.16 3.32 6.24
N VAL A 612 -41.51 2.77 5.21
CA VAL A 612 -40.48 3.47 4.41
C VAL A 612 -41.09 4.53 3.49
N GLU A 613 -40.30 5.50 3.02
CA GLU A 613 -40.77 6.44 1.99
C GLU A 613 -40.82 5.77 0.61
N GLU A 614 -41.87 6.06 -0.17
CA GLU A 614 -42.10 5.44 -1.48
C GLU A 614 -40.88 5.49 -2.40
N LYS A 615 -40.22 6.65 -2.49
CA LYS A 615 -39.03 6.82 -3.34
C LYS A 615 -37.87 5.90 -2.96
N TRP A 616 -37.70 5.57 -1.69
CA TRP A 616 -36.62 4.70 -1.22
C TRP A 616 -36.97 3.24 -1.44
N LEU A 617 -38.23 2.87 -1.17
CA LEU A 617 -38.74 1.53 -1.48
C LEU A 617 -38.60 1.19 -2.96
N ARG A 618 -38.98 2.14 -3.84
CA ARG A 618 -38.84 1.98 -5.29
C ARG A 618 -37.38 1.78 -5.70
N LYS A 619 -36.46 2.63 -5.23
CA LYS A 619 -35.02 2.48 -5.50
C LYS A 619 -34.46 1.15 -5.02
N CYS A 620 -34.85 0.71 -3.83
CA CYS A 620 -34.46 -0.59 -3.27
C CYS A 620 -34.92 -1.74 -4.18
N ILE A 621 -36.21 -1.81 -4.52
CA ILE A 621 -36.75 -2.86 -5.40
C ILE A 621 -36.13 -2.79 -6.82
N ASP A 622 -35.97 -1.58 -7.37
CA ASP A 622 -35.33 -1.36 -8.66
C ASP A 622 -33.86 -1.84 -8.66
N SER A 623 -33.13 -1.71 -7.55
CA SER A 623 -31.75 -2.21 -7.45
C SER A 623 -31.66 -3.74 -7.56
N VAL A 624 -32.69 -4.46 -7.09
CA VAL A 624 -32.81 -5.92 -7.24
C VAL A 624 -33.24 -6.28 -8.67
N LEU A 625 -34.19 -5.55 -9.25
CA LEU A 625 -34.62 -5.74 -10.64
C LEU A 625 -33.47 -5.54 -11.64
N ASN A 626 -32.56 -4.62 -11.33
CA ASN A 626 -31.41 -4.26 -12.17
C ASN A 626 -30.20 -5.19 -11.99
N GLN A 627 -30.28 -6.23 -11.14
CA GLN A 627 -29.21 -7.22 -11.00
C GLN A 627 -28.91 -7.91 -12.33
N TRP A 628 -27.63 -7.98 -12.69
CA TRP A 628 -27.19 -8.62 -13.94
C TRP A 628 -27.30 -10.13 -13.90
N TYR A 629 -27.12 -10.71 -12.72
CA TYR A 629 -27.36 -12.12 -12.47
C TYR A 629 -28.87 -12.40 -12.44
N PRO A 630 -29.43 -13.32 -13.25
CA PRO A 630 -30.88 -13.44 -13.40
C PRO A 630 -31.56 -14.40 -12.43
N TYR A 631 -30.80 -15.28 -11.75
CA TYR A 631 -31.34 -16.34 -10.91
C TYR A 631 -31.57 -15.84 -9.48
N TRP A 632 -32.58 -15.00 -9.33
CA TRP A 632 -33.01 -14.49 -8.04
C TRP A 632 -34.53 -14.47 -7.90
N GLU A 633 -34.98 -14.34 -6.67
CA GLU A 633 -36.34 -13.92 -6.32
C GLU A 633 -36.28 -12.91 -5.18
N LEU A 634 -37.27 -12.03 -5.13
CA LEU A 634 -37.38 -10.99 -4.11
C LEU A 634 -38.56 -11.33 -3.21
N CYS A 635 -38.27 -11.65 -1.94
CA CYS A 635 -39.23 -12.06 -0.92
C CYS A 635 -39.56 -10.86 -0.03
N ILE A 636 -40.58 -10.10 -0.43
CA ILE A 636 -41.01 -8.89 0.27
C ILE A 636 -42.09 -9.22 1.29
N VAL A 637 -41.92 -8.73 2.52
CA VAL A 637 -42.94 -8.83 3.56
C VAL A 637 -43.25 -7.44 4.10
N ASP A 638 -44.47 -6.97 3.85
CA ASP A 638 -44.99 -5.77 4.51
C ASP A 638 -45.45 -6.13 5.93
N ASP A 639 -44.76 -5.58 6.93
CA ASP A 639 -45.02 -5.83 8.36
C ASP A 639 -46.09 -4.88 8.92
N ASN A 640 -47.24 -4.88 8.25
CA ASN A 640 -48.40 -4.05 8.59
C ASN A 640 -48.07 -2.54 8.58
N SER A 641 -47.52 -2.05 7.46
CA SER A 641 -47.25 -0.62 7.27
C SER A 641 -48.54 0.20 7.36
N SER A 642 -48.47 1.36 8.02
CA SER A 642 -49.57 2.31 8.15
C SER A 642 -49.63 3.32 7.01
N LYS A 643 -48.69 3.28 6.06
CA LYS A 643 -48.61 4.20 4.93
C LYS A 643 -49.35 3.63 3.73
N ASP A 644 -50.43 4.29 3.32
CA ASP A 644 -51.38 3.80 2.31
C ASP A 644 -50.77 3.47 0.93
N TYR A 645 -49.62 4.06 0.59
CA TYR A 645 -48.94 3.80 -0.69
C TYR A 645 -48.09 2.53 -0.72
N ILE A 646 -47.72 1.95 0.44
CA ILE A 646 -46.80 0.79 0.47
C ILE A 646 -47.41 -0.39 -0.28
N LYS A 647 -48.65 -0.77 0.07
CA LYS A 647 -49.33 -1.90 -0.56
C LYS A 647 -49.51 -1.72 -2.08
N PRO A 648 -50.04 -0.59 -2.59
CA PRO A 648 -50.09 -0.33 -4.03
C PRO A 648 -48.74 -0.45 -4.75
N VAL A 649 -47.65 0.06 -4.15
CA VAL A 649 -46.30 -0.04 -4.73
C VAL A 649 -45.85 -1.51 -4.80
N LEU A 650 -46.04 -2.28 -3.74
CA LEU A 650 -45.65 -3.69 -3.72
C LEU A 650 -46.48 -4.54 -4.70
N GLU A 651 -47.78 -4.26 -4.83
CA GLU A 651 -48.66 -4.89 -5.82
C GLU A 651 -48.26 -4.52 -7.25
N GLU A 652 -47.85 -3.27 -7.51
CA GLU A 652 -47.32 -2.83 -8.80
C GLU A 652 -46.10 -3.66 -9.22
N TYR A 653 -45.11 -3.80 -8.33
CA TYR A 653 -43.88 -4.55 -8.63
C TYR A 653 -44.10 -6.06 -8.77
N SER A 654 -44.92 -6.67 -7.91
CA SER A 654 -45.24 -8.11 -8.00
C SER A 654 -46.03 -8.46 -9.27
N ASN A 655 -46.87 -7.56 -9.77
CA ASN A 655 -47.52 -7.73 -11.08
C ASN A 655 -46.57 -7.51 -12.26
N ARG A 656 -45.49 -6.74 -12.07
CA ARG A 656 -44.51 -6.42 -13.11
C ARG A 656 -43.49 -7.53 -13.34
N ASP A 657 -43.05 -8.22 -12.29
CA ASP A 657 -42.08 -9.33 -12.38
C ASP A 657 -42.48 -10.49 -11.46
N SER A 658 -42.73 -11.66 -12.07
CA SER A 658 -43.14 -12.88 -11.37
C SER A 658 -42.14 -13.41 -10.34
N ARG A 659 -40.88 -12.94 -10.36
CA ARG A 659 -39.86 -13.29 -9.35
C ARG A 659 -40.04 -12.52 -8.04
N ILE A 660 -40.88 -11.48 -8.02
CA ILE A 660 -41.19 -10.69 -6.83
C ILE A 660 -42.40 -11.30 -6.12
N LYS A 661 -42.18 -11.79 -4.90
CA LYS A 661 -43.20 -12.38 -4.03
C LYS A 661 -43.50 -11.40 -2.90
N THR A 662 -44.77 -11.14 -2.64
CA THR A 662 -45.22 -10.20 -1.60
C THR A 662 -46.13 -10.90 -0.60
N VAL A 663 -45.93 -10.65 0.69
CA VAL A 663 -46.82 -11.07 1.77
C VAL A 663 -47.16 -9.85 2.64
N PHE A 664 -48.45 -9.69 2.95
CA PHE A 664 -48.96 -8.63 3.82
C PHE A 664 -49.33 -9.23 5.17
N ARG A 665 -48.57 -8.90 6.21
CA ARG A 665 -48.87 -9.36 7.58
C ARG A 665 -50.04 -8.57 8.16
N SER A 666 -50.89 -9.25 8.91
CA SER A 666 -52.04 -8.63 9.59
C SER A 666 -51.68 -7.92 10.90
N ASN A 667 -50.49 -8.19 11.43
CA ASN A 667 -49.97 -7.60 12.66
C ASN A 667 -48.49 -7.25 12.46
N ASN A 668 -48.06 -6.15 13.07
CA ASN A 668 -46.65 -5.77 13.10
C ASN A 668 -45.89 -6.72 14.04
N GLY A 669 -44.97 -7.50 13.49
CA GLY A 669 -44.10 -8.43 14.22
C GLY A 669 -42.65 -7.95 14.32
N HIS A 670 -42.37 -6.72 13.91
CA HIS A 670 -41.04 -6.15 13.74
C HIS A 670 -40.16 -6.94 12.77
N ILE A 671 -38.90 -6.50 12.64
CA ILE A 671 -37.97 -6.97 11.60
C ILE A 671 -37.69 -8.47 11.66
N SER A 672 -37.59 -9.08 12.86
CA SER A 672 -37.31 -10.51 12.99
C SER A 672 -38.43 -11.38 12.41
N GLU A 673 -39.69 -11.10 12.75
CA GLU A 673 -40.81 -11.88 12.24
C GLU A 673 -41.10 -11.61 10.77
N ALA A 674 -40.94 -10.36 10.33
CA ALA A 674 -41.07 -10.01 8.92
C ALA A 674 -40.03 -10.77 8.07
N SER A 675 -38.78 -10.83 8.56
CA SER A 675 -37.70 -11.57 7.91
C SER A 675 -37.94 -13.09 7.92
N ASN A 676 -38.51 -13.64 9.00
CA ASN A 676 -38.91 -15.06 9.05
C ASN A 676 -40.02 -15.38 8.05
N THR A 677 -41.05 -14.54 7.93
CA THR A 677 -42.10 -14.72 6.91
C THR A 677 -41.51 -14.64 5.49
N ALA A 678 -40.51 -13.80 5.26
CA ALA A 678 -39.80 -13.73 3.99
C ALA A 678 -39.00 -15.02 3.73
N LEU A 679 -38.35 -15.58 4.76
CA LEU A 679 -37.62 -16.85 4.70
C LEU A 679 -38.54 -18.07 4.44
N GLU A 680 -39.80 -18.03 4.88
CA GLU A 680 -40.80 -19.07 4.61
C GLU A 680 -41.14 -19.16 3.11
N ILE A 681 -41.27 -18.02 2.42
CA ILE A 681 -41.58 -17.98 0.99
C ILE A 681 -40.34 -18.07 0.09
N ALA A 682 -39.14 -18.04 0.68
CA ALA A 682 -37.86 -18.20 0.00
C ALA A 682 -37.65 -19.62 -0.53
N THR A 683 -37.15 -19.75 -1.75
CA THR A 683 -36.92 -21.01 -2.47
C THR A 683 -35.52 -21.07 -3.07
N GLY A 684 -34.71 -20.02 -2.92
CA GLY A 684 -33.32 -19.98 -3.33
C GLY A 684 -32.42 -20.86 -2.47
N ASP A 685 -31.31 -21.29 -3.05
CA ASP A 685 -30.25 -22.04 -2.36
C ASP A 685 -29.59 -21.20 -1.26
N PHE A 686 -29.57 -19.88 -1.47
CA PHE A 686 -29.04 -18.87 -0.57
C PHE A 686 -30.06 -17.76 -0.33
N ILE A 687 -30.05 -17.20 0.88
CA ILE A 687 -30.73 -15.94 1.19
C ILE A 687 -29.73 -14.78 1.16
N ALA A 688 -30.17 -13.61 0.71
CA ALA A 688 -29.40 -12.36 0.78
C ALA A 688 -30.21 -11.32 1.56
N LEU A 689 -29.59 -10.63 2.51
CA LEU A 689 -30.27 -9.60 3.31
C LEU A 689 -30.23 -8.24 2.60
N LEU A 690 -31.34 -7.51 2.66
CA LEU A 690 -31.47 -6.17 2.11
C LEU A 690 -32.46 -5.35 2.94
N ASP A 691 -32.07 -4.14 3.34
CA ASP A 691 -32.96 -3.19 3.98
C ASP A 691 -33.77 -2.39 2.95
N HIS A 692 -35.03 -2.11 3.28
CA HIS A 692 -36.04 -1.50 2.42
C HIS A 692 -35.76 -0.07 1.92
N ASP A 693 -34.71 0.57 2.41
CA ASP A 693 -34.25 1.89 2.01
C ASP A 693 -32.86 1.88 1.34
N ASP A 694 -32.20 0.72 1.24
CA ASP A 694 -30.84 0.57 0.72
C ASP A 694 -30.80 0.05 -0.72
N GLU A 695 -29.61 0.07 -1.34
CA GLU A 695 -29.40 -0.32 -2.73
C GLU A 695 -28.28 -1.35 -2.86
N LEU A 696 -28.49 -2.36 -3.72
CA LEU A 696 -27.46 -3.31 -4.15
C LEU A 696 -26.73 -2.79 -5.40
N ALA A 697 -25.44 -3.06 -5.50
CA ALA A 697 -24.70 -2.87 -6.76
C ALA A 697 -25.25 -3.82 -7.84
N PRO A 698 -25.34 -3.42 -9.13
CA PRO A 698 -25.91 -4.27 -10.20
C PRO A 698 -25.28 -5.66 -10.37
N GLU A 699 -24.01 -5.79 -9.99
CA GLU A 699 -23.21 -7.01 -10.03
C GLU A 699 -23.25 -7.82 -8.72
N ALA A 700 -23.93 -7.34 -7.67
CA ALA A 700 -23.85 -7.94 -6.32
C ALA A 700 -24.16 -9.44 -6.29
N LEU A 701 -25.26 -9.88 -6.92
CA LEU A 701 -25.61 -11.29 -6.98
C LEU A 701 -24.71 -12.10 -7.94
N TYR A 702 -24.13 -11.44 -8.96
CA TYR A 702 -23.17 -12.08 -9.86
C TYR A 702 -21.88 -12.45 -9.13
N GLU A 703 -21.31 -11.51 -8.38
CA GLU A 703 -20.07 -11.73 -7.62
C GLU A 703 -20.21 -12.85 -6.59
N ASN A 704 -21.37 -12.93 -5.91
CA ASN A 704 -21.69 -14.05 -5.03
C ASN A 704 -21.77 -15.39 -5.78
N ALA A 705 -22.35 -15.40 -7.00
CA ALA A 705 -22.40 -16.62 -7.82
C ALA A 705 -21.01 -17.04 -8.31
N VAL A 706 -20.13 -16.10 -8.65
CA VAL A 706 -18.73 -16.37 -9.02
C VAL A 706 -18.01 -17.01 -7.84
N LEU A 707 -18.10 -16.40 -6.65
CA LEU A 707 -17.48 -16.95 -5.44
C LEU A 707 -17.99 -18.36 -5.15
N LEU A 708 -19.28 -18.63 -5.31
CA LEU A 708 -19.85 -19.98 -5.12
C LEU A 708 -19.43 -21.01 -6.18
N ASN A 709 -18.92 -20.59 -7.34
CA ASN A 709 -18.31 -21.50 -8.31
C ASN A 709 -16.87 -21.86 -7.92
N GLU A 710 -16.17 -20.97 -7.21
CA GLU A 710 -14.81 -21.19 -6.70
C GLU A 710 -14.83 -21.93 -5.34
N HIS A 711 -15.80 -21.60 -4.50
CA HIS A 711 -16.03 -22.13 -3.16
C HIS A 711 -17.49 -22.62 -3.00
N PRO A 712 -17.86 -23.78 -3.59
CA PRO A 712 -19.23 -24.32 -3.49
C PRO A 712 -19.69 -24.65 -2.06
N ASP A 713 -18.72 -24.81 -1.15
CA ASP A 713 -18.88 -25.08 0.27
C ASP A 713 -19.20 -23.83 1.11
N ALA A 714 -19.10 -22.62 0.54
CA ALA A 714 -19.42 -21.38 1.24
C ALA A 714 -20.82 -21.40 1.88
N ASP A 715 -20.88 -21.16 3.19
CA ASP A 715 -22.12 -21.12 3.97
C ASP A 715 -22.57 -19.69 4.26
N MET A 716 -21.62 -18.76 4.26
CA MET A 716 -21.82 -17.35 4.54
C MET A 716 -20.84 -16.52 3.70
N ILE A 717 -21.34 -15.48 3.06
CA ILE A 717 -20.56 -14.57 2.21
C ILE A 717 -20.93 -13.15 2.61
N TYR A 718 -19.94 -12.28 2.78
CA TYR A 718 -20.17 -10.85 3.00
C TYR A 718 -19.31 -10.01 2.05
N SER A 719 -19.71 -8.77 1.81
CA SER A 719 -18.98 -7.85 0.92
C SER A 719 -18.59 -6.55 1.61
N ASP A 720 -17.70 -5.78 0.99
CA ASP A 720 -17.49 -4.37 1.36
C ASP A 720 -18.79 -3.55 1.14
N GLU A 721 -18.88 -2.41 1.81
CA GLU A 721 -20.04 -1.52 1.72
C GLU A 721 -19.64 -0.04 1.78
N ASP A 722 -20.57 0.83 1.40
CA ASP A 722 -20.43 2.27 1.56
C ASP A 722 -21.74 2.93 1.95
N LYS A 723 -21.71 4.26 2.09
CA LYS A 723 -22.89 5.06 2.39
C LYS A 723 -23.35 5.85 1.19
N ILE A 724 -24.66 5.99 1.05
CA ILE A 724 -25.29 6.79 0.00
C ILE A 724 -26.20 7.87 0.59
N THR A 725 -25.96 9.11 0.18
CA THR A 725 -26.77 10.25 0.58
C THR A 725 -28.16 10.24 -0.09
N LYS A 726 -29.08 11.08 0.42
CA LYS A 726 -30.41 11.28 -0.18
C LYS A 726 -30.36 11.69 -1.67
N ASP A 727 -29.29 12.37 -2.09
CA ASP A 727 -29.11 12.83 -3.47
C ASP A 727 -28.42 11.79 -4.36
N GLY A 728 -28.11 10.60 -3.84
CA GLY A 728 -27.48 9.51 -4.58
C GLY A 728 -25.94 9.58 -4.61
N LYS A 729 -25.32 10.54 -3.93
CA LYS A 729 -23.85 10.58 -3.79
C LYS A 729 -23.38 9.53 -2.79
N ARG A 730 -22.48 8.66 -3.26
CA ARG A 730 -21.77 7.62 -2.50
C ARG A 730 -20.55 8.19 -1.76
N HIS A 731 -20.29 7.72 -0.53
CA HIS A 731 -19.15 8.14 0.31
C HIS A 731 -18.89 7.17 1.47
N SER A 732 -17.83 7.43 2.25
CA SER A 732 -17.50 6.69 3.48
C SER A 732 -17.48 5.17 3.29
N PRO A 733 -16.64 4.65 2.37
CA PRO A 733 -16.49 3.22 2.20
C PRO A 733 -15.99 2.58 3.50
N LEU A 734 -16.41 1.34 3.73
CA LEU A 734 -15.84 0.45 4.71
C LEU A 734 -15.29 -0.76 3.96
N PHE A 735 -13.98 -0.76 3.77
CA PHE A 735 -13.22 -1.88 3.27
C PHE A 735 -12.94 -2.82 4.44
N LYS A 736 -13.44 -4.06 4.38
CA LYS A 736 -13.46 -5.04 5.47
C LYS A 736 -12.29 -6.01 5.32
N PRO A 737 -11.72 -6.54 6.41
CA PRO A 737 -10.80 -7.67 6.32
C PRO A 737 -11.57 -8.94 5.89
N ASP A 738 -10.83 -9.98 5.55
CA ASP A 738 -11.37 -11.34 5.48
C ASP A 738 -11.81 -11.81 6.88
N TRP A 739 -12.31 -13.05 6.96
CA TRP A 739 -13.00 -13.55 8.14
C TRP A 739 -12.19 -13.36 9.44
N SER A 740 -12.75 -12.54 10.34
CA SER A 740 -12.12 -12.16 11.60
C SER A 740 -13.10 -12.36 12.76
N PRO A 741 -13.07 -13.52 13.42
CA PRO A 741 -14.03 -13.85 14.48
C PRO A 741 -13.94 -12.92 15.69
N ASP A 742 -12.74 -12.46 16.07
CA ASP A 742 -12.59 -11.54 17.19
C ASP A 742 -13.01 -10.11 16.86
N THR A 743 -12.84 -9.69 15.60
CA THR A 743 -13.43 -8.43 15.13
C THR A 743 -14.96 -8.53 15.15
N LEU A 744 -15.54 -9.66 14.70
CA LEU A 744 -16.99 -9.88 14.77
C LEU A 744 -17.51 -9.86 16.22
N ARG A 745 -16.74 -10.40 17.17
CA ARG A 745 -17.07 -10.37 18.61
C ARG A 745 -16.93 -8.99 19.23
N SER A 746 -16.24 -8.04 18.60
CA SER A 746 -16.17 -6.65 19.06
C SER A 746 -17.14 -5.71 18.34
N GLN A 747 -17.47 -6.00 17.08
CA GLN A 747 -18.36 -5.18 16.26
C GLN A 747 -18.93 -6.01 15.11
N MET A 748 -20.20 -5.79 14.75
CA MET A 748 -20.84 -6.38 13.56
C MET A 748 -20.26 -5.78 12.26
N TYR A 749 -19.00 -6.09 11.95
CA TYR A 749 -18.25 -5.43 10.87
C TYR A 749 -18.64 -5.93 9.47
N ILE A 750 -19.24 -7.12 9.36
CA ILE A 750 -19.62 -7.73 8.09
C ILE A 750 -20.84 -7.03 7.44
N GLY A 751 -21.65 -6.31 8.22
CA GLY A 751 -22.71 -5.44 7.71
C GLY A 751 -23.86 -6.16 7.00
N HIS A 752 -24.52 -5.46 6.07
CA HIS A 752 -25.87 -5.83 5.62
C HIS A 752 -25.94 -6.75 4.41
N LEU A 753 -25.13 -6.58 3.35
CA LEU A 753 -25.09 -7.60 2.31
C LEU A 753 -24.30 -8.82 2.81
N THR A 754 -25.00 -9.62 3.59
CA THR A 754 -24.57 -10.96 3.96
C THR A 754 -25.50 -11.97 3.29
N VAL A 755 -24.88 -12.91 2.60
CA VAL A 755 -25.52 -14.02 1.91
C VAL A 755 -25.30 -15.28 2.71
N TYR A 756 -26.37 -16.01 3.02
CA TYR A 756 -26.33 -17.21 3.84
C TYR A 756 -26.92 -18.39 3.10
N ARG A 757 -26.36 -19.59 3.29
CA ARG A 757 -26.97 -20.83 2.81
C ARG A 757 -28.35 -21.00 3.46
N THR A 758 -29.40 -21.07 2.65
CA THR A 758 -30.80 -21.04 3.13
C THR A 758 -31.08 -22.18 4.12
N ASN A 759 -30.58 -23.38 3.83
CA ASN A 759 -30.79 -24.55 4.69
C ASN A 759 -30.15 -24.39 6.07
N LEU A 760 -28.97 -23.76 6.16
CA LEU A 760 -28.31 -23.52 7.43
C LEU A 760 -29.11 -22.54 8.29
N VAL A 761 -29.62 -21.45 7.70
CA VAL A 761 -30.46 -20.47 8.41
C VAL A 761 -31.75 -21.12 8.93
N ARG A 762 -32.38 -22.00 8.13
CA ARG A 762 -33.55 -22.77 8.55
C ARG A 762 -33.25 -23.73 9.70
N GLN A 763 -32.12 -24.44 9.64
CA GLN A 763 -31.67 -25.32 10.74
C GLN A 763 -31.44 -24.55 12.04
N LEU A 764 -30.98 -23.30 11.95
CA LEU A 764 -30.76 -22.41 13.07
C LEU A 764 -32.05 -21.73 13.59
N GLY A 765 -33.21 -21.99 12.97
CA GLY A 765 -34.50 -21.42 13.36
C GLY A 765 -34.75 -19.99 12.90
N GLY A 766 -34.00 -19.49 11.91
CA GLY A 766 -34.19 -18.15 11.34
C GLY A 766 -33.76 -17.00 12.26
N PHE A 767 -34.51 -15.89 12.20
CA PHE A 767 -34.30 -14.67 12.97
C PHE A 767 -35.05 -14.74 14.29
N ARG A 768 -34.39 -14.45 15.42
CA ARG A 768 -35.00 -14.59 16.75
C ARG A 768 -35.73 -13.32 17.18
N LYS A 769 -36.88 -13.49 17.87
CA LYS A 769 -37.57 -12.40 18.58
C LYS A 769 -36.74 -11.90 19.75
N GLY A 770 -36.85 -10.61 20.06
CA GLY A 770 -36.13 -9.97 21.17
C GLY A 770 -34.68 -9.61 20.82
N PHE A 771 -34.36 -9.56 19.52
CA PHE A 771 -33.09 -9.09 18.96
C PHE A 771 -33.31 -8.01 17.90
N GLU A 772 -34.49 -7.40 17.86
CA GLU A 772 -34.85 -6.40 16.86
C GLU A 772 -33.84 -5.24 16.89
N GLY A 773 -33.30 -4.88 15.71
CA GLY A 773 -32.21 -3.91 15.56
C GLY A 773 -30.80 -4.52 15.62
N SER A 774 -30.67 -5.80 15.96
CA SER A 774 -29.41 -6.57 15.90
C SER A 774 -29.66 -8.05 15.57
N GLN A 775 -30.77 -8.33 14.88
CA GLN A 775 -31.19 -9.68 14.50
C GLN A 775 -30.25 -10.31 13.46
N ASP A 776 -29.62 -9.46 12.65
CA ASP A 776 -28.56 -9.79 11.71
C ASP A 776 -27.26 -10.17 12.43
N TYR A 777 -26.89 -9.43 13.48
CA TYR A 777 -25.73 -9.77 14.31
C TYR A 777 -25.93 -11.09 15.07
N ASP A 778 -27.13 -11.30 15.64
CA ASP A 778 -27.52 -12.57 16.24
C ASP A 778 -27.40 -13.75 15.26
N LEU A 779 -27.93 -13.58 14.03
CA LEU A 779 -27.86 -14.62 13.02
C LEU A 779 -26.41 -14.89 12.59
N ALA A 780 -25.62 -13.84 12.34
CA ALA A 780 -24.22 -13.97 11.94
C ALA A 780 -23.40 -14.74 12.97
N LEU A 781 -23.55 -14.42 14.26
CA LEU A 781 -22.88 -15.13 15.35
C LEU A 781 -23.29 -16.61 15.40
N ARG A 782 -24.59 -16.92 15.27
CA ARG A 782 -25.08 -18.31 15.26
C ARG A 782 -24.66 -19.11 14.03
N VAL A 783 -24.52 -18.47 12.87
CA VAL A 783 -23.97 -19.10 11.66
C VAL A 783 -22.49 -19.40 11.85
N ALA A 784 -21.72 -18.45 12.37
CA ALA A 784 -20.30 -18.64 12.67
C ALA A 784 -20.01 -19.73 13.71
N GLU A 785 -20.99 -20.09 14.56
CA GLU A 785 -20.90 -21.24 15.47
C GLU A 785 -20.99 -22.60 14.74
N LYS A 786 -21.44 -22.64 13.49
CA LYS A 786 -21.71 -23.90 12.74
C LYS A 786 -20.78 -24.15 11.58
N THR A 787 -20.03 -23.15 11.12
CA THR A 787 -19.21 -23.26 9.92
C THR A 787 -17.98 -22.37 9.98
N ASN A 788 -16.91 -22.83 9.32
CA ASN A 788 -15.72 -22.03 9.03
C ASN A 788 -15.68 -21.60 7.55
N ASN A 789 -16.69 -21.98 6.75
CA ASN A 789 -16.77 -21.68 5.31
C ASN A 789 -17.38 -20.30 5.08
N ILE A 790 -16.71 -19.27 5.62
CA ILE A 790 -17.14 -17.88 5.61
C ILE A 790 -16.18 -17.09 4.72
N TYR A 791 -16.73 -16.42 3.71
CA TYR A 791 -15.93 -15.78 2.67
C TYR A 791 -16.28 -14.30 2.51
N HIS A 792 -15.29 -13.54 2.05
CA HIS A 792 -15.37 -12.11 1.84
C HIS A 792 -15.21 -11.78 0.36
N ILE A 793 -16.07 -10.90 -0.16
CA ILE A 793 -15.91 -10.29 -1.48
C ILE A 793 -15.43 -8.84 -1.30
N PRO A 794 -14.16 -8.52 -1.62
CA PRO A 794 -13.58 -7.18 -1.45
C PRO A 794 -14.04 -6.22 -2.56
N LYS A 795 -15.37 -6.07 -2.70
CA LYS A 795 -16.05 -5.15 -3.63
C LYS A 795 -17.20 -4.47 -2.91
N ILE A 796 -17.44 -3.19 -3.22
CA ILE A 796 -18.54 -2.44 -2.62
C ILE A 796 -19.86 -2.84 -3.29
N LEU A 797 -20.53 -3.85 -2.74
CA LEU A 797 -21.76 -4.42 -3.32
C LEU A 797 -23.05 -3.95 -2.63
N TYR A 798 -22.91 -3.15 -1.56
CA TYR A 798 -24.02 -2.59 -0.78
C TYR A 798 -23.81 -1.11 -0.51
N SER A 799 -24.88 -0.33 -0.68
CA SER A 799 -24.88 1.11 -0.38
C SER A 799 -25.97 1.44 0.66
N TRP A 800 -25.51 1.77 1.87
CA TRP A 800 -26.36 2.09 3.01
C TRP A 800 -26.84 3.54 2.99
N ARG A 801 -28.15 3.77 2.96
CA ARG A 801 -28.72 5.11 2.84
C ARG A 801 -28.70 5.90 4.15
N GLU A 802 -28.16 7.11 4.08
CA GLU A 802 -28.19 8.06 5.19
C GLU A 802 -29.52 8.83 5.27
N ILE A 803 -30.47 8.33 6.07
CA ILE A 803 -31.74 9.03 6.39
C ILE A 803 -31.94 9.20 7.91
N GLU A 804 -32.81 10.14 8.32
CA GLU A 804 -33.00 10.52 9.73
C GLU A 804 -33.53 9.37 10.61
N THR A 805 -34.22 8.39 10.02
CA THR A 805 -34.72 7.18 10.67
C THR A 805 -33.73 6.02 10.69
N SER A 806 -32.59 6.16 9.99
CA SER A 806 -31.55 5.14 9.86
C SER A 806 -30.53 5.23 11.00
N THR A 807 -30.07 4.07 11.47
CA THR A 807 -28.96 3.94 12.42
C THR A 807 -27.64 4.52 11.86
N ALA A 808 -27.52 4.66 10.53
CA ALA A 808 -26.38 5.27 9.86
C ALA A 808 -26.09 6.72 10.28
N VAL A 809 -27.14 7.48 10.64
CA VAL A 809 -27.07 8.93 10.93
C VAL A 809 -27.09 9.21 12.44
N ASN A 810 -27.75 8.36 13.24
CA ASN A 810 -27.88 8.57 14.68
C ASN A 810 -27.93 7.24 15.46
N PRO A 811 -26.78 6.63 15.79
CA PRO A 811 -26.70 5.44 16.64
C PRO A 811 -27.45 5.61 17.97
N SER A 812 -27.47 6.83 18.53
CA SER A 812 -28.11 7.15 19.80
C SER A 812 -29.65 7.19 19.75
N SER A 813 -30.25 7.05 18.56
CA SER A 813 -31.71 7.07 18.40
C SER A 813 -32.41 5.76 18.78
N LYS A 814 -31.66 4.66 18.98
CA LYS A 814 -32.19 3.31 19.26
C LYS A 814 -31.33 2.52 20.28
N PRO A 815 -31.34 2.88 21.58
CA PRO A 815 -30.58 2.17 22.62
C PRO A 815 -30.86 0.66 22.66
N TYR A 816 -32.11 0.27 22.39
CA TYR A 816 -32.53 -1.13 22.38
C TYR A 816 -31.73 -2.02 21.41
N ALA A 817 -31.26 -1.45 20.28
CA ALA A 817 -30.48 -2.21 19.31
C ALA A 817 -29.08 -2.54 19.88
N HIS A 818 -28.46 -1.59 20.59
CA HIS A 818 -27.18 -1.84 21.25
C HIS A 818 -27.30 -2.91 22.33
N GLU A 819 -28.35 -2.85 23.15
CA GLU A 819 -28.67 -3.86 24.18
C GLU A 819 -28.94 -5.24 23.55
N ALA A 820 -29.70 -5.28 22.45
CA ALA A 820 -29.95 -6.50 21.69
C ALA A 820 -28.67 -7.13 21.14
N GLY A 821 -27.76 -6.31 20.61
CA GLY A 821 -26.44 -6.77 20.15
C GLY A 821 -25.56 -7.30 21.29
N LEU A 822 -25.55 -6.61 22.44
CA LEU A 822 -24.83 -7.07 23.64
C LEU A 822 -25.37 -8.42 24.14
N LYS A 823 -26.70 -8.58 24.12
CA LYS A 823 -27.37 -9.83 24.47
C LYS A 823 -27.01 -10.94 23.47
N ALA A 824 -27.06 -10.66 22.17
CA ALA A 824 -26.72 -11.64 21.12
C ALA A 824 -25.29 -12.16 21.29
N LEU A 825 -24.36 -11.24 21.52
CA LEU A 825 -22.95 -11.55 21.76
C LEU A 825 -22.74 -12.35 23.05
N ASN A 826 -23.34 -11.96 24.17
CA ASN A 826 -23.22 -12.72 25.42
C ASN A 826 -23.79 -14.14 25.30
N GLU A 827 -24.95 -14.31 24.64
CA GLU A 827 -25.49 -15.65 24.40
C GLU A 827 -24.60 -16.48 23.45
N HIS A 828 -23.96 -15.84 22.45
CA HIS A 828 -22.94 -16.49 21.60
C HIS A 828 -21.74 -16.94 22.43
N LEU A 829 -21.19 -16.07 23.27
CA LEU A 829 -20.05 -16.38 24.13
C LEU A 829 -20.36 -17.55 25.08
N GLU A 830 -21.57 -17.58 25.67
CA GLU A 830 -22.01 -18.70 26.51
C GLU A 830 -22.13 -20.01 25.72
N ARG A 831 -22.61 -19.99 24.46
CA ARG A 831 -22.70 -21.18 23.61
C ARG A 831 -21.34 -21.71 23.15
N VAL A 832 -20.39 -20.81 22.86
CA VAL A 832 -19.06 -21.17 22.33
C VAL A 832 -18.08 -21.57 23.43
N PHE A 833 -18.01 -20.77 24.50
CA PHE A 833 -16.99 -20.95 25.55
C PHE A 833 -17.56 -21.59 26.82
N GLY A 834 -18.88 -21.63 26.97
CA GLY A 834 -19.55 -22.09 28.18
C GLY A 834 -19.88 -20.95 29.14
N LYS A 835 -20.87 -21.19 30.00
CA LYS A 835 -21.38 -20.20 30.95
C LYS A 835 -20.28 -19.68 31.88
N GLY A 836 -20.15 -18.36 31.94
CA GLY A 836 -19.18 -17.67 32.80
C GLY A 836 -17.73 -17.79 32.34
N LYS A 837 -17.45 -18.35 31.15
CA LYS A 837 -16.09 -18.47 30.60
C LYS A 837 -15.70 -17.32 29.69
N ALA A 838 -16.66 -16.59 29.14
CA ALA A 838 -16.47 -15.34 28.42
C ALA A 838 -17.71 -14.45 28.58
N TRP A 839 -17.53 -13.14 28.53
CA TRP A 839 -18.61 -12.15 28.58
C TRP A 839 -18.23 -10.90 27.79
N ALA A 840 -19.24 -10.15 27.36
CA ALA A 840 -19.07 -8.87 26.69
C ALA A 840 -19.47 -7.73 27.64
N GLU A 841 -18.65 -6.68 27.66
CA GLU A 841 -18.87 -5.44 28.37
C GLU A 841 -19.20 -4.31 27.38
N GLU A 842 -20.00 -3.34 27.84
CA GLU A 842 -20.27 -2.14 27.08
C GLU A 842 -19.03 -1.24 27.01
N THR A 843 -18.90 -0.50 25.92
CA THR A 843 -17.86 0.51 25.75
C THR A 843 -18.47 1.89 25.66
N GLU A 844 -17.63 2.94 25.65
CA GLU A 844 -18.11 4.30 25.41
C GLU A 844 -18.66 4.52 23.97
N TYR A 845 -18.45 3.55 23.07
CA TYR A 845 -18.90 3.59 21.68
C TYR A 845 -20.07 2.64 21.47
N LEU A 846 -21.19 3.17 20.96
CA LEU A 846 -22.34 2.35 20.60
C LEU A 846 -21.97 1.32 19.52
N PHE A 847 -22.50 0.11 19.68
CA PHE A 847 -22.25 -1.06 18.81
C PHE A 847 -20.79 -1.53 18.77
N VAL A 848 -20.00 -1.16 19.78
CA VAL A 848 -18.67 -1.69 20.03
C VAL A 848 -18.68 -2.33 21.41
N TYR A 849 -18.23 -3.58 21.48
CA TYR A 849 -18.24 -4.41 22.68
C TYR A 849 -16.83 -4.84 23.04
N ASP A 850 -16.53 -4.88 24.34
CA ASP A 850 -15.28 -5.38 24.87
C ASP A 850 -15.47 -6.80 25.39
N VAL A 851 -14.85 -7.77 24.73
CA VAL A 851 -15.01 -9.19 25.10
C VAL A 851 -13.89 -9.62 26.01
N ARG A 852 -14.28 -10.16 27.17
CA ARG A 852 -13.44 -10.65 28.24
C ARG A 852 -13.56 -12.17 28.36
N TYR A 853 -12.50 -12.79 28.86
CA TYR A 853 -12.40 -14.24 29.03
C TYR A 853 -12.03 -14.56 30.48
N ALA A 854 -12.60 -15.62 31.02
CA ALA A 854 -12.30 -16.05 32.38
C ALA A 854 -10.90 -16.63 32.45
N ILE A 855 -10.12 -16.16 33.43
CA ILE A 855 -8.82 -16.74 33.78
C ILE A 855 -9.05 -17.84 34.81
N PRO A 856 -8.29 -18.95 34.75
CA PRO A 856 -8.31 -19.97 35.80
C PRO A 856 -8.07 -19.39 37.21
N GLU A 857 -8.78 -19.90 38.22
CA GLU A 857 -8.75 -19.37 39.59
C GLU A 857 -7.37 -19.46 40.26
N ASP A 858 -6.51 -20.37 39.80
CA ASP A 858 -5.14 -20.54 40.25
C ASP A 858 -4.19 -19.46 39.71
N TYR A 859 -4.67 -18.57 38.83
CA TYR A 859 -3.90 -17.52 38.15
C TYR A 859 -2.57 -18.08 37.61
N PRO A 860 -2.57 -18.72 36.43
CA PRO A 860 -1.37 -19.35 35.89
C PRO A 860 -0.18 -18.39 35.88
N LEU A 861 1.00 -18.89 36.23
CA LEU A 861 2.20 -18.07 36.30
C LEU A 861 2.49 -17.47 34.91
N VAL A 862 2.78 -16.17 34.88
CA VAL A 862 3.21 -15.46 33.66
C VAL A 862 4.69 -15.14 33.77
N SER A 863 5.48 -15.48 32.76
CA SER A 863 6.89 -15.10 32.70
C SER A 863 7.06 -13.94 31.72
N ILE A 864 7.40 -12.77 32.25
CA ILE A 864 7.70 -11.57 31.47
C ILE A 864 9.20 -11.59 31.13
N ILE A 865 9.54 -11.71 29.86
CA ILE A 865 10.92 -11.86 29.38
C ILE A 865 11.37 -10.54 28.76
N ILE A 866 12.44 -9.94 29.32
CA ILE A 866 12.94 -8.61 28.95
C ILE A 866 14.44 -8.71 28.62
N PRO A 867 14.82 -8.74 27.34
CA PRO A 867 16.20 -8.60 26.91
C PRO A 867 16.76 -7.21 27.22
N THR A 868 17.99 -7.13 27.72
CA THR A 868 18.64 -5.86 28.02
C THR A 868 20.16 -5.93 27.88
N LYS A 869 20.76 -4.77 27.61
CA LYS A 869 22.20 -4.51 27.72
C LYS A 869 22.39 -3.07 28.17
N ASP A 870 22.89 -2.89 29.39
CA ASP A 870 23.07 -1.58 30.02
C ASP A 870 21.80 -0.69 29.96
N ASN A 871 21.97 0.64 29.95
CA ASN A 871 20.90 1.66 29.87
C ASN A 871 19.81 1.51 30.95
N ILE A 872 20.27 1.57 32.21
CA ILE A 872 19.46 1.23 33.38
C ILE A 872 18.28 2.17 33.61
N GLU A 873 18.32 3.40 33.08
CA GLU A 873 17.23 4.37 33.22
C GLU A 873 15.95 3.86 32.52
N LEU A 874 16.09 3.30 31.32
CA LEU A 874 14.97 2.75 30.56
C LEU A 874 14.47 1.46 31.21
N LEU A 875 15.38 0.53 31.51
CA LEU A 875 15.03 -0.74 32.14
C LEU A 875 14.36 -0.52 33.51
N SER A 876 14.89 0.38 34.34
CA SER A 876 14.31 0.68 35.65
C SER A 876 12.91 1.29 35.51
N SER A 877 12.69 2.15 34.51
CA SER A 877 11.38 2.75 34.23
C SER A 877 10.36 1.69 33.79
N CYS A 878 10.79 0.76 32.92
CA CYS A 878 9.99 -0.38 32.48
C CYS A 878 9.59 -1.27 33.66
N ILE A 879 10.56 -1.76 34.44
CA ILE A 879 10.34 -2.64 35.59
C ILE A 879 9.48 -1.97 36.65
N GLN A 880 9.75 -0.71 36.99
CA GLN A 880 8.95 0.02 37.97
C GLN A 880 7.50 0.16 37.51
N SER A 881 7.26 0.47 36.23
CA SER A 881 5.89 0.54 35.69
C SER A 881 5.15 -0.79 35.77
N ILE A 882 5.83 -1.92 35.54
CA ILE A 882 5.25 -3.26 35.71
C ILE A 882 4.88 -3.51 37.17
N LEU A 883 5.80 -3.23 38.10
CA LEU A 883 5.57 -3.45 39.54
C LEU A 883 4.44 -2.56 40.10
N ASP A 884 4.36 -1.31 39.66
CA ASP A 884 3.40 -0.33 40.17
C ASP A 884 1.99 -0.49 39.59
N LYS A 885 1.88 -0.95 38.34
CA LYS A 885 0.61 -0.95 37.60
C LYS A 885 -0.04 -2.31 37.46
N THR A 886 0.73 -3.40 37.48
CA THR A 886 0.20 -4.73 37.15
C THR A 886 -0.72 -5.25 38.25
N THR A 887 -1.99 -5.45 37.90
CA THR A 887 -3.01 -6.03 38.81
C THR A 887 -3.04 -7.55 38.83
N TYR A 888 -2.51 -8.21 37.78
CA TYR A 888 -2.41 -9.66 37.73
C TYR A 888 -1.44 -10.17 38.81
N PRO A 889 -1.83 -11.13 39.66
CA PRO A 889 -1.08 -11.42 40.89
C PRO A 889 0.16 -12.30 40.67
N ASN A 890 0.09 -13.27 39.75
CA ASN A 890 1.07 -14.36 39.65
C ASN A 890 1.98 -14.22 38.42
N TYR A 891 3.04 -13.43 38.54
CA TYR A 891 4.02 -13.25 37.48
C TYR A 891 5.45 -13.19 38.01
N GLU A 892 6.39 -13.59 37.16
CA GLU A 892 7.82 -13.39 37.32
C GLU A 892 8.36 -12.52 36.16
N ILE A 893 9.46 -11.82 36.41
CA ILE A 893 10.16 -11.01 35.44
C ILE A 893 11.57 -11.59 35.26
N LEU A 894 11.88 -12.03 34.05
CA LEU A 894 13.19 -12.51 33.64
C LEU A 894 13.89 -11.41 32.85
N ILE A 895 14.92 -10.83 33.46
CA ILE A 895 15.80 -9.86 32.81
C ILE A 895 16.94 -10.64 32.16
N MET A 896 16.96 -10.68 30.82
CA MET A 896 18.01 -11.36 30.06
C MET A 896 19.17 -10.39 29.83
N ASN A 897 20.20 -10.46 30.68
CA ASN A 897 21.39 -9.63 30.61
C ASN A 897 22.32 -10.10 29.49
N ASN A 898 22.40 -9.37 28.38
CA ASN A 898 23.28 -9.71 27.26
C ASN A 898 24.59 -8.91 27.27
N ASN A 899 25.60 -9.43 27.98
CA ASN A 899 26.94 -8.84 28.08
C ASN A 899 26.93 -7.34 28.47
N SER A 900 26.15 -6.96 29.49
CA SER A 900 26.27 -5.60 30.06
C SER A 900 27.69 -5.36 30.58
N VAL A 901 28.20 -4.15 30.43
CA VAL A 901 29.59 -3.80 30.79
C VAL A 901 29.67 -2.71 31.86
N MET A 902 28.58 -1.99 32.12
CA MET A 902 28.59 -0.86 33.03
C MET A 902 28.43 -1.32 34.49
N GLU A 903 29.27 -0.80 35.39
CA GLU A 903 29.23 -1.13 36.83
C GLU A 903 27.89 -0.73 37.49
N GLU A 904 27.29 0.36 37.02
CA GLU A 904 25.95 0.80 37.46
C GLU A 904 24.86 -0.23 37.15
N THR A 905 24.96 -0.94 36.02
CA THR A 905 24.01 -1.99 35.62
C THR A 905 24.04 -3.14 36.61
N TYR A 906 25.25 -3.64 36.94
CA TYR A 906 25.41 -4.72 37.93
C TYR A 906 25.02 -4.27 39.34
N SER A 907 25.36 -3.05 39.73
CA SER A 907 24.95 -2.46 41.01
C SER A 907 23.42 -2.38 41.14
N TRP A 908 22.72 -2.08 40.04
CA TRP A 908 21.26 -2.08 40.02
C TRP A 908 20.70 -3.51 40.03
N PHE A 909 21.29 -4.44 39.27
CA PHE A 909 20.91 -5.86 39.29
C PHE A 909 20.98 -6.46 40.69
N ASP A 910 22.04 -6.18 41.46
CA ASP A 910 22.17 -6.71 42.83
C ASP A 910 21.05 -6.21 43.76
N LYS A 911 20.60 -4.96 43.58
CA LYS A 911 19.44 -4.43 44.32
C LYS A 911 18.13 -5.12 43.90
N GLN A 912 17.95 -5.38 42.60
CA GLN A 912 16.71 -6.01 42.12
C GLN A 912 16.56 -7.48 42.53
N LYS A 913 17.66 -8.19 42.79
CA LYS A 913 17.63 -9.58 43.29
C LYS A 913 16.93 -9.72 44.65
N GLU A 914 16.76 -8.63 45.40
CA GLU A 914 15.97 -8.63 46.64
C GLU A 914 14.46 -8.83 46.37
N ASN A 915 13.98 -8.51 45.17
CA ASN A 915 12.59 -8.71 44.78
C ASN A 915 12.39 -10.14 44.27
N SER A 916 11.62 -10.94 45.02
CA SER A 916 11.31 -12.34 44.67
C SER A 916 10.66 -12.56 43.31
N LYS A 917 10.08 -11.52 42.69
CA LYS A 917 9.50 -11.59 41.33
C LYS A 917 10.53 -11.41 40.23
N ILE A 918 11.74 -10.93 40.52
CA ILE A 918 12.74 -10.57 39.52
C ILE A 918 13.86 -11.61 39.51
N ARG A 919 14.14 -12.16 38.33
CA ARG A 919 15.26 -13.04 38.05
C ARG A 919 16.13 -12.42 36.97
N ILE A 920 17.44 -12.46 37.19
CA ILE A 920 18.43 -11.90 36.26
C ILE A 920 19.21 -13.07 35.70
N ILE A 921 19.16 -13.24 34.38
CA ILE A 921 19.74 -14.37 33.67
C ILE A 921 20.84 -13.84 32.74
N ASP A 922 22.06 -14.29 32.96
CA ASP A 922 23.20 -13.90 32.14
C ASP A 922 23.22 -14.66 30.80
N ALA A 923 23.30 -13.91 29.71
CA ALA A 923 23.38 -14.40 28.34
C ALA A 923 24.72 -13.98 27.71
N MET A 924 25.76 -14.78 27.98
CA MET A 924 27.14 -14.51 27.59
C MET A 924 27.47 -14.97 26.16
N TYR A 925 26.72 -14.48 25.17
CA TYR A 925 26.91 -14.75 23.74
C TYR A 925 26.59 -13.52 22.90
N GLU A 926 27.00 -13.51 21.63
CA GLU A 926 26.75 -12.39 20.70
C GLU A 926 25.26 -12.02 20.61
N PHE A 927 24.97 -10.72 20.50
CA PHE A 927 23.59 -10.23 20.52
C PHE A 927 22.74 -10.87 19.42
N ASN A 928 21.62 -11.45 19.82
CA ASN A 928 20.57 -11.93 18.95
C ASN A 928 19.25 -11.92 19.76
N TRP A 929 18.32 -11.07 19.36
CA TRP A 929 17.05 -10.84 20.05
C TRP A 929 16.20 -12.11 20.11
N SER A 930 16.08 -12.84 19.00
CA SER A 930 15.34 -14.11 18.93
C SER A 930 15.91 -15.15 19.89
N LYS A 931 17.24 -15.27 19.92
CA LYS A 931 17.96 -16.20 20.80
C LYS A 931 17.85 -15.82 22.26
N LEU A 932 17.87 -14.53 22.60
CA LEU A 932 17.63 -14.04 23.97
C LEU A 932 16.22 -14.40 24.44
N ASN A 933 15.20 -14.20 23.62
CA ASN A 933 13.84 -14.58 23.97
C ASN A 933 13.68 -16.10 24.10
N ASN A 934 14.27 -16.89 23.19
CA ASN A 934 14.27 -18.35 23.33
C ASN A 934 15.03 -18.85 24.56
N HIS A 935 16.10 -18.16 24.97
CA HIS A 935 16.77 -18.44 26.24
C HIS A 935 15.85 -18.13 27.41
N GLY A 936 15.15 -16.99 27.38
CA GLY A 936 14.11 -16.67 28.36
C GLY A 936 13.01 -17.72 28.43
N ILE A 937 12.52 -18.22 27.29
CA ILE A 937 11.51 -19.30 27.23
C ILE A 937 11.99 -20.55 27.98
N ARG A 938 13.27 -20.92 27.84
CA ARG A 938 13.84 -22.10 28.51
C ARG A 938 13.99 -21.93 30.03
N GLU A 939 14.22 -20.72 30.49
CA GLU A 939 14.42 -20.37 31.91
C GLU A 939 13.11 -20.01 32.64
N ALA A 940 12.07 -19.70 31.87
CA ALA A 940 10.76 -19.30 32.35
C ALA A 940 9.96 -20.50 32.90
N ASN A 941 9.19 -20.25 33.97
CA ASN A 941 8.34 -21.25 34.60
C ASN A 941 6.85 -21.05 34.28
N GLY A 942 6.50 -19.98 33.58
CA GLY A 942 5.13 -19.57 33.32
C GLY A 942 4.42 -20.41 32.26
N GLU A 943 3.09 -20.41 32.34
CA GLU A 943 2.18 -20.99 31.35
C GLU A 943 1.88 -20.01 30.21
N VAL A 944 2.15 -18.72 30.41
CA VAL A 944 2.12 -17.67 29.38
C VAL A 944 3.44 -16.93 29.41
N PHE A 945 4.04 -16.75 28.23
CA PHE A 945 5.23 -15.94 28.04
C PHE A 945 4.81 -14.58 27.51
N VAL A 946 5.35 -13.50 28.10
CA VAL A 946 5.17 -12.13 27.63
C VAL A 946 6.53 -11.56 27.27
N PHE A 947 6.76 -11.33 25.99
CA PHE A 947 7.97 -10.70 25.47
C PHE A 947 7.78 -9.20 25.47
N LEU A 948 8.72 -8.48 26.09
CA LEU A 948 8.61 -7.05 26.30
C LEU A 948 9.97 -6.38 26.11
N ASN A 949 9.99 -5.25 25.40
CA ASN A 949 11.21 -4.45 25.27
C ASN A 949 11.50 -3.68 26.58
N ASN A 950 12.79 -3.46 26.85
CA ASN A 950 13.26 -2.78 28.07
C ASN A 950 12.95 -1.27 28.14
N ASP A 951 12.46 -0.68 27.05
CA ASP A 951 12.11 0.73 26.89
C ASP A 951 10.58 0.96 26.75
N THR A 952 9.79 0.06 27.35
CA THR A 952 8.34 0.17 27.44
C THR A 952 7.88 0.69 28.80
N ILE A 953 6.72 1.34 28.87
CA ILE A 953 6.11 1.81 30.12
C ILE A 953 4.64 1.42 30.13
N VAL A 954 4.21 0.66 31.14
CA VAL A 954 2.82 0.21 31.29
C VAL A 954 1.89 1.39 31.59
N ILE A 955 0.76 1.47 30.88
CA ILE A 955 -0.29 2.49 31.09
C ILE A 955 -1.52 1.87 31.74
N SER A 956 -2.06 0.79 31.18
CA SER A 956 -3.28 0.12 31.66
C SER A 956 -2.97 -0.87 32.78
N GLU A 957 -3.69 -0.79 33.90
CA GLU A 957 -3.43 -1.61 35.10
C GLU A 957 -3.77 -3.11 34.90
N ASP A 958 -4.74 -3.41 34.04
CA ASP A 958 -5.20 -4.76 33.70
C ASP A 958 -4.50 -5.35 32.45
N TRP A 959 -3.41 -4.72 31.97
CA TRP A 959 -2.71 -5.11 30.74
C TRP A 959 -2.34 -6.60 30.70
N LEU A 960 -1.74 -7.11 31.79
CA LEU A 960 -1.27 -8.49 31.86
C LEU A 960 -2.44 -9.46 31.91
N GLN A 961 -3.48 -9.13 32.66
CA GLN A 961 -4.72 -9.91 32.72
C GLN A 961 -5.34 -10.06 31.31
N ARG A 962 -5.39 -8.97 30.53
CA ARG A 962 -5.93 -8.96 29.16
C ARG A 962 -5.08 -9.76 28.17
N LEU A 963 -3.77 -9.72 28.31
CA LEU A 963 -2.88 -10.57 27.52
C LEU A 963 -3.12 -12.06 27.84
N VAL A 964 -3.17 -12.40 29.14
CA VAL A 964 -3.32 -13.79 29.61
C VAL A 964 -4.67 -14.39 29.23
N GLU A 965 -5.77 -13.68 29.47
CA GLU A 965 -7.13 -14.19 29.20
C GLU A 965 -7.30 -14.57 27.71
N LYS A 966 -6.63 -13.85 26.80
CA LYS A 966 -6.66 -14.10 25.36
C LYS A 966 -5.64 -15.16 24.95
N ALA A 967 -4.41 -15.10 25.46
CA ALA A 967 -3.36 -16.06 25.11
C ALA A 967 -3.69 -17.49 25.55
N LEU A 968 -4.45 -17.67 26.64
CA LEU A 968 -4.85 -19.00 27.13
C LEU A 968 -5.94 -19.67 26.28
N ARG A 969 -6.60 -18.96 25.37
CA ARG A 969 -7.57 -19.56 24.45
C ARG A 969 -6.92 -20.63 23.57
N GLU A 970 -7.70 -21.62 23.16
CA GLU A 970 -7.17 -22.74 22.37
C GLU A 970 -6.92 -22.38 20.90
N ASP A 971 -7.63 -21.39 20.39
CA ASP A 971 -7.58 -20.91 19.01
C ASP A 971 -6.58 -19.76 18.78
N VAL A 972 -5.92 -19.26 19.83
CA VAL A 972 -5.06 -18.07 19.77
C VAL A 972 -3.58 -18.43 19.65
N GLY A 973 -2.90 -17.76 18.73
CA GLY A 973 -1.46 -17.86 18.48
C GLY A 973 -0.69 -16.83 19.29
N THR A 974 -0.84 -15.56 18.92
CA THR A 974 -0.18 -14.42 19.59
C THR A 974 -1.17 -13.34 19.99
N VAL A 975 -0.86 -12.59 21.05
CA VAL A 975 -1.63 -11.43 21.49
C VAL A 975 -0.72 -10.21 21.65
N GLY A 976 -1.05 -9.08 21.04
CA GLY A 976 -0.33 -7.81 21.18
C GLY A 976 -1.23 -6.67 21.65
N GLY A 977 -0.62 -5.64 22.24
CA GLY A 977 -1.31 -4.45 22.74
C GLY A 977 -1.22 -3.23 21.82
N LEU A 978 -1.86 -2.13 22.23
CA LEU A 978 -1.67 -0.79 21.68
C LEU A 978 -0.40 -0.15 22.25
N LEU A 979 0.58 0.11 21.39
CA LEU A 979 1.77 0.87 21.77
C LEU A 979 1.65 2.32 21.31
N LEU A 980 1.99 3.23 22.20
CA LEU A 980 1.93 4.67 22.00
C LEU A 980 3.33 5.30 22.03
N TYR A 981 3.49 6.34 21.23
CA TYR A 981 4.56 7.31 21.40
C TYR A 981 4.33 8.20 22.62
N GLU A 982 5.38 8.88 23.08
CA GLU A 982 5.32 9.83 24.21
C GLU A 982 4.28 10.95 24.00
N ASP A 983 3.94 11.28 22.74
CA ASP A 983 2.93 12.28 22.39
C ASP A 983 1.48 11.74 22.32
N ASN A 984 1.26 10.48 22.73
CA ASN A 984 0.00 9.74 22.68
C ASN A 984 -0.53 9.49 21.26
N THR A 985 0.35 9.49 20.27
CA THR A 985 0.05 8.91 18.96
C THR A 985 0.37 7.42 18.94
N ILE A 986 -0.31 6.68 18.07
CA ILE A 986 -0.16 5.25 17.87
C ILE A 986 1.21 4.99 17.26
N GLN A 987 1.95 4.07 17.85
CA GLN A 987 3.10 3.45 17.24
C GLN A 987 2.74 2.07 16.68
N HIS A 988 1.99 1.28 17.44
CA HIS A 988 1.55 -0.06 17.05
C HIS A 988 0.05 -0.25 17.32
N ALA A 989 -0.69 -0.59 16.27
CA ALA A 989 -2.06 -1.07 16.38
C ALA A 989 -2.26 -2.30 15.47
N GLY A 990 -1.37 -3.29 15.57
CA GLY A 990 -1.30 -4.43 14.65
C GLY A 990 -0.28 -4.22 13.52
N VAL A 991 0.32 -5.31 13.05
CA VAL A 991 1.22 -5.35 11.89
C VAL A 991 0.44 -5.78 10.64
N VAL A 992 0.68 -5.09 9.52
CA VAL A 992 0.18 -5.45 8.20
C VAL A 992 1.35 -5.90 7.32
N ILE A 993 1.26 -7.09 6.75
CA ILE A 993 2.28 -7.64 5.86
C ILE A 993 2.16 -7.02 4.47
N GLY A 994 3.28 -6.64 3.86
CA GLY A 994 3.35 -5.89 2.61
C GLY A 994 3.32 -4.38 2.77
N MET A 995 2.92 -3.88 3.95
CA MET A 995 2.93 -2.44 4.22
C MET A 995 4.36 -1.90 4.24
N GLY A 996 4.60 -0.79 3.56
CA GLY A 996 5.96 -0.26 3.36
C GLY A 996 6.88 -1.19 2.55
N GLY A 997 6.31 -2.16 1.83
CA GLY A 997 7.04 -3.16 1.06
C GLY A 997 7.45 -4.40 1.85
N TRP A 998 7.32 -4.44 3.18
CA TRP A 998 7.74 -5.57 4.03
C TRP A 998 6.66 -5.95 5.02
N ALA A 999 6.63 -5.30 6.17
CA ALA A 999 5.60 -5.36 7.19
C ALA A 999 5.75 -4.10 8.06
N ASP A 1000 4.65 -3.41 8.36
CA ASP A 1000 4.68 -2.19 9.19
C ASP A 1000 3.40 -2.08 10.03
N HIS A 1001 3.38 -1.10 10.93
CA HIS A 1001 2.29 -0.86 11.87
C HIS A 1001 1.22 0.03 11.27
N VAL A 1002 0.00 -0.49 11.17
CA VAL A 1002 -1.15 0.30 10.73
C VAL A 1002 -1.54 1.32 11.80
N TYR A 1003 -2.04 2.48 11.35
CA TYR A 1003 -2.40 3.66 12.15
C TYR A 1003 -1.24 4.43 12.78
N LYS A 1004 0.01 4.12 12.44
CA LYS A 1004 1.19 4.81 13.00
C LYS A 1004 1.09 6.33 12.81
N GLY A 1005 1.31 7.08 13.89
CA GLY A 1005 1.21 8.54 13.96
C GLY A 1005 -0.20 9.12 14.13
N MET A 1006 -1.25 8.28 14.21
CA MET A 1006 -2.61 8.73 14.50
C MET A 1006 -2.92 8.74 16.00
N HIS A 1007 -3.98 9.41 16.44
CA HIS A 1007 -4.50 9.19 17.79
C HIS A 1007 -5.41 7.96 17.84
N PRO A 1008 -5.44 7.21 18.96
CA PRO A 1008 -6.32 6.07 19.15
C PRO A 1008 -7.76 6.56 19.38
N VAL A 1009 -8.44 6.89 18.27
CA VAL A 1009 -9.83 7.35 18.26
C VAL A 1009 -10.69 6.43 17.40
N HIS A 1010 -11.96 6.30 17.78
CA HIS A 1010 -12.90 5.52 16.99
C HIS A 1010 -13.14 6.16 15.62
N ASN A 1011 -12.90 5.38 14.56
CA ASN A 1011 -13.12 5.76 13.16
C ASN A 1011 -13.44 4.50 12.35
N THR A 1012 -14.53 4.53 11.58
CA THR A 1012 -15.08 3.38 10.86
C THR A 1012 -14.90 3.48 9.35
N SER A 1013 -14.08 4.41 8.86
CA SER A 1013 -13.80 4.57 7.42
C SER A 1013 -12.39 5.13 7.18
N PRO A 1014 -11.64 4.64 6.17
CA PRO A 1014 -12.04 3.61 5.20
C PRO A 1014 -11.87 2.15 5.69
N PHE A 1015 -11.38 1.94 6.92
CA PHE A 1015 -11.05 0.62 7.48
C PHE A 1015 -11.52 0.47 8.93
N ILE A 1016 -11.40 -0.75 9.49
CA ILE A 1016 -11.80 -1.12 10.85
C ILE A 1016 -11.02 -0.34 11.92
N SER A 1017 -11.73 0.26 12.87
CA SER A 1017 -11.18 1.19 13.86
C SER A 1017 -9.95 0.69 14.66
N PRO A 1018 -8.98 1.56 14.99
CA PRO A 1018 -7.82 1.18 15.82
C PRO A 1018 -8.14 0.92 17.30
N VAL A 1019 -9.35 1.27 17.77
CA VAL A 1019 -9.75 1.14 19.18
C VAL A 1019 -10.69 -0.03 19.44
N ILE A 1020 -10.75 -1.01 18.54
CA ILE A 1020 -11.50 -2.26 18.73
C ILE A 1020 -10.55 -3.46 18.68
N ASN A 1021 -10.91 -4.56 19.36
CA ASN A 1021 -10.17 -5.82 19.22
C ASN A 1021 -10.26 -6.29 17.77
N ARG A 1022 -9.13 -6.75 17.23
CA ARG A 1022 -9.07 -7.25 15.86
C ARG A 1022 -8.21 -8.49 15.78
N ASN A 1023 -8.55 -9.38 14.85
CA ASN A 1023 -7.53 -10.29 14.37
C ASN A 1023 -6.58 -9.53 13.46
N VAL A 1024 -5.28 -9.82 13.59
CA VAL A 1024 -4.20 -9.18 12.83
C VAL A 1024 -3.26 -10.26 12.32
N SER A 1025 -2.48 -9.97 11.27
CA SER A 1025 -1.56 -10.98 10.77
C SER A 1025 -0.39 -11.18 11.74
N ALA A 1026 0.08 -10.09 12.35
CA ALA A 1026 1.12 -10.15 13.37
C ALA A 1026 1.02 -9.03 14.41
N SER A 1027 1.69 -9.25 15.53
CA SER A 1027 1.91 -8.28 16.60
C SER A 1027 3.40 -8.08 16.82
N THR A 1028 3.79 -6.92 17.35
CA THR A 1028 5.21 -6.61 17.56
C THR A 1028 5.77 -7.25 18.82
N GLY A 1029 7.05 -7.64 18.78
CA GLY A 1029 7.81 -8.16 19.92
C GLY A 1029 8.04 -7.14 21.05
N ALA A 1030 7.72 -5.86 20.85
CA ALA A 1030 7.78 -4.88 21.91
C ALA A 1030 6.76 -5.13 23.03
N CYS A 1031 5.64 -5.80 22.75
CA CYS A 1031 4.71 -6.36 23.73
C CYS A 1031 3.90 -7.49 23.07
N LEU A 1032 4.31 -8.73 23.31
CA LEU A 1032 3.75 -9.94 22.68
C LEU A 1032 3.54 -11.04 23.71
N ALA A 1033 2.33 -11.58 23.80
CA ALA A 1033 2.02 -12.73 24.65
C ALA A 1033 1.76 -13.99 23.83
N ILE A 1034 2.32 -15.13 24.28
CA ILE A 1034 2.13 -16.45 23.67
C ILE A 1034 2.01 -17.48 24.79
N ALA A 1035 1.00 -18.35 24.75
CA ALA A 1035 0.88 -19.44 25.71
C ALA A 1035 1.97 -20.50 25.50
N LYS A 1036 2.45 -21.11 26.58
CA LYS A 1036 3.46 -22.17 26.55
C LYS A 1036 3.04 -23.34 25.67
N LYS A 1037 1.79 -23.79 25.79
CA LYS A 1037 1.20 -24.85 24.93
C LYS A 1037 1.23 -24.52 23.43
N VAL A 1038 1.27 -23.24 23.07
CA VAL A 1038 1.35 -22.78 21.68
C VAL A 1038 2.81 -22.79 21.24
N ILE A 1039 3.75 -22.27 22.03
CA ILE A 1039 5.20 -22.38 21.77
C ILE A 1039 5.63 -23.84 21.60
N GLU A 1040 5.11 -24.76 22.42
CA GLU A 1040 5.40 -26.19 22.31
C GLU A 1040 4.94 -26.79 20.97
N LYS A 1041 3.91 -26.21 20.34
CA LYS A 1041 3.38 -26.65 19.04
C LYS A 1041 4.05 -25.97 17.86
N ILE A 1042 4.24 -24.65 17.93
CA ILE A 1042 4.72 -23.83 16.80
C ILE A 1042 6.24 -23.60 16.84
N GLY A 1043 6.90 -23.95 17.95
CA GLY A 1043 8.30 -23.66 18.22
C GLY A 1043 8.53 -22.24 18.75
N GLY A 1044 9.75 -21.96 19.20
CA GLY A 1044 10.18 -20.61 19.59
C GLY A 1044 10.45 -19.69 18.39
N PHE A 1045 11.00 -18.52 18.70
CA PHE A 1045 11.47 -17.56 17.69
C PHE A 1045 12.53 -18.19 16.80
N ASN A 1046 12.56 -17.83 15.52
CA ASN A 1046 13.60 -18.29 14.62
C ASN A 1046 14.91 -17.53 14.92
N GLU A 1047 15.90 -18.22 15.51
CA GLU A 1047 17.19 -17.64 15.91
C GLU A 1047 18.07 -17.19 14.74
N GLU A 1048 17.71 -17.51 13.50
CA GLU A 1048 18.38 -16.94 12.32
C GLU A 1048 18.05 -15.45 12.14
N PHE A 1049 16.92 -14.97 12.67
CA PHE A 1049 16.65 -13.54 12.80
C PHE A 1049 17.43 -12.99 13.99
N ILE A 1050 18.28 -11.99 13.75
CA ILE A 1050 19.15 -11.41 14.76
C ILE A 1050 18.44 -10.28 15.50
N ILE A 1051 17.72 -9.42 14.78
CA ILE A 1051 17.21 -8.15 15.31
C ILE A 1051 15.71 -7.98 15.10
N CYS A 1052 15.22 -8.09 13.87
CA CYS A 1052 13.83 -7.76 13.54
C CYS A 1052 13.17 -8.83 12.66
N GLY A 1053 11.84 -8.91 12.72
CA GLY A 1053 11.03 -9.77 11.86
C GLY A 1053 10.70 -11.15 12.43
N SER A 1054 11.38 -11.56 13.49
CA SER A 1054 11.09 -12.82 14.19
C SER A 1054 9.72 -12.81 14.89
N ASP A 1055 9.30 -11.66 15.40
CA ASP A 1055 7.97 -11.41 15.98
C ASP A 1055 6.85 -11.52 14.94
N VAL A 1056 7.09 -11.02 13.73
CA VAL A 1056 6.18 -11.20 12.60
C VAL A 1056 6.17 -12.65 12.15
N GLU A 1057 7.32 -13.28 11.96
CA GLU A 1057 7.41 -14.65 11.47
C GLU A 1057 6.75 -15.66 12.40
N ILE A 1058 6.95 -15.57 13.72
CA ILE A 1058 6.28 -16.49 14.67
C ILE A 1058 4.75 -16.30 14.64
N SER A 1059 4.27 -15.07 14.45
CA SER A 1059 2.84 -14.76 14.29
C SER A 1059 2.28 -15.40 13.01
N LEU A 1060 2.98 -15.26 11.87
CA LEU A 1060 2.59 -15.88 10.61
C LEU A 1060 2.65 -17.41 10.67
N ARG A 1061 3.62 -17.97 11.39
CA ARG A 1061 3.72 -19.40 11.64
C ARG A 1061 2.51 -19.91 12.43
N ALA A 1062 2.07 -19.16 13.45
CA ALA A 1062 0.84 -19.47 14.17
C ALA A 1062 -0.39 -19.45 13.25
N LEU A 1063 -0.56 -18.44 12.40
CA LEU A 1063 -1.65 -18.38 11.41
C LEU A 1063 -1.65 -19.59 10.48
N LYS A 1064 -0.47 -19.97 9.97
CA LYS A 1064 -0.32 -21.13 9.08
C LYS A 1064 -0.74 -22.45 9.75
N MET A 1065 -0.67 -22.52 11.07
CA MET A 1065 -1.11 -23.68 11.86
C MET A 1065 -2.60 -23.60 12.28
N GLY A 1066 -3.34 -22.61 11.79
CA GLY A 1066 -4.78 -22.46 12.04
C GLY A 1066 -5.11 -21.66 13.31
N TYR A 1067 -4.13 -21.03 13.95
CA TYR A 1067 -4.38 -20.09 15.05
C TYR A 1067 -4.78 -18.71 14.53
N VAL A 1068 -5.42 -17.91 15.38
CA VAL A 1068 -5.63 -16.48 15.15
C VAL A 1068 -4.71 -15.65 16.03
N ASN A 1069 -4.23 -14.52 15.52
CA ASN A 1069 -3.49 -13.55 16.32
C ASN A 1069 -4.41 -12.36 16.65
N ILE A 1070 -4.26 -11.78 17.83
CA ILE A 1070 -5.17 -10.74 18.35
C ILE A 1070 -4.39 -9.47 18.68
N TYR A 1071 -4.91 -8.35 18.19
CA TYR A 1071 -4.58 -7.02 18.68
C TYR A 1071 -5.64 -6.56 19.67
N ASP A 1072 -5.21 -6.18 20.87
CA ASP A 1072 -6.05 -5.68 21.95
C ASP A 1072 -5.77 -4.19 22.26
N PRO A 1073 -6.69 -3.26 21.94
CA PRO A 1073 -6.48 -1.82 22.08
C PRO A 1073 -6.51 -1.30 23.53
N TYR A 1074 -6.87 -2.14 24.49
CA TYR A 1074 -6.95 -1.78 25.90
C TYR A 1074 -5.70 -2.20 26.69
N VAL A 1075 -4.88 -3.10 26.14
CA VAL A 1075 -3.51 -3.33 26.60
C VAL A 1075 -2.69 -2.13 26.11
N ARG A 1076 -2.41 -1.15 26.98
CA ARG A 1076 -1.78 0.12 26.60
C ARG A 1076 -0.42 0.27 27.26
N LEU A 1077 0.59 0.53 26.44
CA LEU A 1077 1.95 0.84 26.87
C LEU A 1077 2.52 2.00 26.04
N TYR A 1078 3.41 2.78 26.63
CA TYR A 1078 4.35 3.58 25.83
C TYR A 1078 5.52 2.71 25.39
N HIS A 1079 6.07 2.99 24.22
CA HIS A 1079 7.33 2.41 23.76
C HIS A 1079 8.22 3.55 23.25
N LEU A 1080 9.36 3.76 23.92
CA LEU A 1080 10.17 4.97 23.78
C LEU A 1080 11.15 4.95 22.58
N GLU A 1081 11.04 3.91 21.74
CA GLU A 1081 11.67 3.62 20.43
C GLU A 1081 13.10 4.17 20.20
N SER A 1082 14.05 3.25 20.01
CA SER A 1082 15.42 3.53 19.55
C SER A 1082 16.32 4.35 20.50
N LYS A 1083 15.97 4.46 21.78
CA LYS A 1083 16.89 5.03 22.80
C LYS A 1083 18.00 4.06 23.24
N THR A 1084 17.96 2.79 22.79
CA THR A 1084 18.89 1.72 23.18
C THR A 1084 19.70 1.10 22.04
N ARG A 1085 19.50 1.49 20.76
CA ARG A 1085 20.07 0.76 19.62
C ARG A 1085 20.53 1.64 18.45
N ASP A 1086 21.58 1.17 17.77
CA ASP A 1086 21.97 1.63 16.42
C ASP A 1086 20.93 1.20 15.37
N SER A 1087 20.77 2.01 14.31
CA SER A 1087 19.78 1.86 13.24
C SER A 1087 20.05 0.71 12.26
N PHE A 1088 21.16 -0.01 12.43
CA PHE A 1088 21.55 -1.11 11.54
C PHE A 1088 20.63 -2.33 11.73
N ILE A 1089 20.20 -2.90 10.60
CA ILE A 1089 19.45 -4.16 10.52
C ILE A 1089 20.29 -5.13 9.66
N PRO A 1090 20.60 -6.34 10.15
CA PRO A 1090 21.38 -7.32 9.39
C PRO A 1090 20.68 -7.72 8.09
N GLU A 1091 21.45 -7.87 7.00
CA GLU A 1091 20.95 -8.32 5.70
C GLU A 1091 20.17 -9.64 5.80
N ARG A 1092 20.62 -10.55 6.68
CA ARG A 1092 19.96 -11.82 6.96
C ARG A 1092 18.49 -11.66 7.38
N ASP A 1093 18.17 -10.65 8.18
CA ASP A 1093 16.80 -10.41 8.63
C ASP A 1093 15.90 -10.01 7.46
N PHE A 1094 16.42 -9.28 6.46
CA PHE A 1094 15.69 -8.97 5.24
C PHE A 1094 15.51 -10.20 4.35
N GLU A 1095 16.54 -11.04 4.19
CA GLU A 1095 16.42 -12.30 3.43
C GLU A 1095 15.34 -13.22 4.00
N LEU A 1096 15.34 -13.40 5.32
CA LEU A 1096 14.36 -14.23 6.01
C LEU A 1096 12.96 -13.60 5.97
N SER A 1097 12.85 -12.28 6.16
CA SER A 1097 11.59 -11.56 5.98
C SER A 1097 11.04 -11.76 4.56
N ALA A 1098 11.90 -11.71 3.53
CA ALA A 1098 11.48 -11.91 2.15
C ALA A 1098 10.91 -13.32 1.96
N LYS A 1099 11.58 -14.33 2.51
CA LYS A 1099 11.17 -15.73 2.44
C LYS A 1099 9.85 -16.00 3.19
N TYR A 1100 9.72 -15.51 4.41
CA TYR A 1100 8.57 -15.86 5.27
C TYR A 1100 7.35 -14.98 5.03
N TYR A 1101 7.54 -13.74 4.56
CA TYR A 1101 6.41 -12.82 4.32
C TYR A 1101 5.85 -12.96 2.90
N SER A 1102 6.59 -13.56 1.96
CA SER A 1102 6.20 -13.58 0.54
C SER A 1102 4.76 -14.07 0.29
N PRO A 1103 4.22 -15.11 0.95
CA PRO A 1103 2.85 -15.55 0.66
C PRO A 1103 1.80 -14.46 0.92
N TYR A 1104 2.00 -13.66 1.98
CA TYR A 1104 1.09 -12.58 2.38
C TYR A 1104 1.39 -11.27 1.62
N ARG A 1105 2.63 -11.06 1.16
CA ARG A 1105 2.98 -9.93 0.30
C ARG A 1105 2.45 -10.09 -1.12
N GLU A 1106 2.43 -11.33 -1.63
CA GLU A 1106 2.00 -11.66 -2.99
C GLU A 1106 0.46 -11.75 -3.09
N ILE A 1107 -0.18 -12.42 -2.13
CA ILE A 1107 -1.63 -12.64 -2.13
C ILE A 1107 -2.39 -11.47 -1.47
N GLY A 1108 -1.75 -10.78 -0.51
CA GLY A 1108 -2.36 -9.78 0.35
C GLY A 1108 -2.48 -10.26 1.80
N ASP A 1109 -2.50 -9.31 2.73
CA ASP A 1109 -2.72 -9.59 4.15
C ASP A 1109 -4.23 -9.84 4.38
N PRO A 1110 -4.66 -11.01 4.89
CA PRO A 1110 -6.09 -11.34 5.05
C PRO A 1110 -6.80 -10.38 6.03
N TYR A 1111 -6.06 -9.75 6.94
CA TYR A 1111 -6.61 -8.80 7.89
C TYR A 1111 -6.42 -7.34 7.45
N TYR A 1112 -6.04 -7.09 6.18
CA TYR A 1112 -5.97 -5.74 5.58
C TYR A 1112 -6.47 -5.74 4.13
N ASN A 1113 -7.60 -5.06 3.89
CA ASN A 1113 -8.30 -5.11 2.60
C ASN A 1113 -7.43 -4.63 1.42
N GLN A 1114 -7.44 -5.37 0.32
CA GLN A 1114 -6.65 -5.10 -0.89
C GLN A 1114 -6.97 -3.78 -1.63
N ASN A 1115 -8.14 -3.19 -1.37
CA ASN A 1115 -8.55 -1.88 -1.88
C ASN A 1115 -7.91 -0.72 -1.09
N LEU A 1116 -7.16 -1.02 -0.03
CA LEU A 1116 -6.40 -0.04 0.74
C LEU A 1116 -4.94 -0.01 0.28
N SER A 1117 -4.32 1.15 0.43
CA SER A 1117 -2.91 1.35 0.10
C SER A 1117 -2.01 0.68 1.13
N TYR A 1118 -1.04 -0.08 0.63
CA TYR A 1118 0.09 -0.62 1.41
C TYR A 1118 1.26 0.38 1.51
N ASN A 1119 1.20 1.51 0.79
CA ASN A 1119 2.25 2.55 0.79
C ASN A 1119 2.05 3.60 1.89
N HIS A 1120 0.93 3.52 2.63
CA HIS A 1120 0.60 4.45 3.68
C HIS A 1120 0.33 3.70 4.98
N LEU A 1121 0.89 4.21 6.07
CA LEU A 1121 0.69 3.68 7.42
C LEU A 1121 -0.70 3.98 7.96
N ILE A 1122 -1.37 4.96 7.37
CA ILE A 1122 -2.77 5.30 7.64
C ILE A 1122 -3.60 4.67 6.53
N PRO A 1123 -4.67 3.91 6.86
CA PRO A 1123 -5.54 3.33 5.85
C PRO A 1123 -6.11 4.41 4.92
N THR A 1124 -5.75 4.32 3.66
CA THR A 1124 -6.25 5.16 2.55
C THR A 1124 -6.59 4.27 1.38
N ILE A 1125 -7.47 4.76 0.50
CA ILE A 1125 -7.89 4.02 -0.70
C ILE A 1125 -6.69 3.88 -1.64
N ARG A 1126 -6.51 2.68 -2.19
CA ARG A 1126 -5.49 2.40 -3.22
C ARG A 1126 -5.81 3.21 -4.48
N SER A 1127 -4.86 4.04 -4.90
CA SER A 1127 -4.95 4.90 -6.09
C SER A 1127 -4.79 4.14 -7.39
#